data_AF-A0A0M9FQK7-F1
#
_entry.id   AF-A0A0M9FQK7-F1
#
_cell.length_a   1.000
_cell.length_b   1.000
_cell.length_c   1.000
_cell.angle_alpha   90.00
_cell.angle_beta   90.00
_cell.angle_gamma   90.00
#
_symmetry.space_group_name_H-M   'P 1'
#
loop_
_entity.id
_entity.type
_entity.pdbx_description
1 polymer ?
#
loop_
_entity_poly.entity_id
_entity_poly.type
_entity_poly.pdbx_seq_one_letter_code
_entity_poly.pdbx_strand_id
1 'polypeptide(L)'
;MNLDVVDATAEALPLEMLNNTNKELTAQLTRCEQQLEERQSGVEDQRRRLQFMKEHLSNVRAEIVNTQSLSENKRREVESEDNMCRVMERECARLRQRQAQLDREAEDVRDRLTSVQDRIFHGNLKIEELKSTMDYNQEELEQWDEARRQKEEDELAIAHYSKQDEAKVKQLTQRIEKLEGTVRKQRRELDDEVLATQHVQTELDRVASEYRKLHDDRGNMLDEWEMVVRTITERDEAIRVAAEQYAEGVAWLQQRQQYKKSLEAELDEAKEELDVINYTITEREKTSHEYQEAVPVLTQQLQTLQDEVSALREEVARATRDKKAMALRLEDTIAEIVRRKNELTRTEERRGEAAQRLKDEGAAANDMQQQAQFIAQLLKDAQKTHLSVEKDINQLKNVKFKANQELSEVRAAQTSALGEINGAQAQGKNYNAKINQLDQESFSQQGVLYSVEFNVQQMEKKVSRAKGERTEEERKELHDKINLLQSTLDELEKQHRTLQSQVKRVRDEMRQAALAIERLEVSRKRTLEEVLETELFCTHTDQESKVMEKQREDLLIKVDTQELQLRRLRAALRARDAELLTLEERKRQLEADVAEREAEIDVHQRLLRMECKMAEEERKRLVTELLDRKKNLTAVKNRQEVLVGRMDPAQARLSQAQLVIAAAKEREELQYRGDSLDARIRRMEKEMLKLEKTIAVIKASNSQYKHKFDKVCDRDEEVQTQKALKAKFKELKSVMSRRALEANDFSATALNKKDELRSLQFEHERVSRTQQQLLQEHEAVMEDVLTLRETAVRYDQAIEKAKAHVNEAIVRDIDLVCTRERLDSAVSQLLNVSRGAGEEVYNVVKDLLTAHHVPLHTSTPAS
;
A
#
# COMPACT_ATOMS: atom_id res chain seq x y z
N MET A 1 72.69 38.22 -118.29
CA MET A 1 72.59 38.66 -119.70
C MET A 1 72.54 40.17 -119.71
N ASN A 2 73.19 40.77 -120.71
CA ASN A 2 73.42 42.20 -120.96
C ASN A 2 74.52 42.84 -120.10
N LEU A 3 75.72 42.76 -120.68
CA LEU A 3 76.80 43.73 -120.57
C LEU A 3 76.26 45.14 -120.82
N ASP A 4 76.59 46.08 -119.93
CA ASP A 4 77.02 47.45 -120.23
C ASP A 4 76.93 48.26 -118.93
N VAL A 5 77.92 48.06 -118.04
CA VAL A 5 78.30 49.12 -117.10
C VAL A 5 79.72 49.49 -117.47
N VAL A 6 79.77 50.57 -118.26
CA VAL A 6 80.93 51.30 -118.72
C VAL A 6 81.88 51.52 -117.54
N ASP A 7 83.06 50.92 -117.63
CA ASP A 7 84.11 51.01 -116.63
C ASP A 7 84.75 52.40 -116.70
N ALA A 8 84.10 53.38 -116.06
CA ALA A 8 84.45 54.81 -116.09
C ALA A 8 85.73 55.17 -115.31
N THR A 9 86.57 54.19 -114.97
CA THR A 9 87.86 54.41 -114.28
C THR A 9 89.08 54.01 -115.12
N ALA A 10 88.87 53.60 -116.38
CA ALA A 10 89.94 53.17 -117.28
C ALA A 10 90.77 54.32 -117.90
N GLU A 11 90.39 55.59 -117.72
CA GLU A 11 91.07 56.75 -118.33
C GLU A 11 92.00 57.55 -117.38
N ALA A 12 92.25 57.10 -116.14
CA ALA A 12 93.07 57.85 -115.17
C ALA A 12 94.39 57.16 -114.73
N LEU A 13 95.02 56.36 -115.61
CA LEU A 13 96.38 55.86 -115.40
C LEU A 13 97.32 56.22 -116.58
N PRO A 14 98.57 56.68 -116.32
CA PRO A 14 99.57 56.89 -117.37
C PRO A 14 99.82 55.63 -118.20
N LEU A 15 100.06 55.80 -119.51
CA LEU A 15 100.19 54.71 -120.50
C LEU A 15 101.25 53.62 -120.18
N GLU A 16 102.15 53.84 -119.22
CA GLU A 16 103.19 52.86 -118.84
C GLU A 16 102.72 51.82 -117.77
N MET A 17 101.52 51.96 -117.19
CA MET A 17 101.02 51.08 -116.10
C MET A 17 99.80 50.22 -116.45
N LEU A 18 99.41 50.19 -117.73
CA LEU A 18 98.30 49.41 -118.28
C LEU A 18 98.73 47.98 -118.67
N ASN A 19 99.18 47.19 -117.69
CA ASN A 19 99.33 45.74 -117.87
C ASN A 19 98.00 45.01 -117.60
N ASN A 20 97.70 43.96 -118.36
CA ASN A 20 96.45 43.17 -118.25
C ASN A 20 96.18 42.68 -116.83
N THR A 21 97.24 42.37 -116.08
CA THR A 21 97.17 41.94 -114.68
C THR A 21 96.54 43.00 -113.77
N ASN A 22 96.79 44.28 -114.03
CA ASN A 22 96.29 45.36 -113.18
C ASN A 22 94.79 45.61 -113.42
N LYS A 23 94.31 45.45 -114.67
CA LYS A 23 92.87 45.49 -114.97
C LYS A 23 92.10 44.35 -114.31
N GLU A 24 92.65 43.14 -114.34
CA GLU A 24 92.07 41.99 -113.63
C GLU A 24 92.04 42.20 -112.12
N LEU A 25 93.10 42.78 -111.53
CA LEU A 25 93.13 43.08 -110.10
C LEU A 25 92.10 44.15 -109.69
N THR A 26 91.87 45.19 -110.50
CA THR A 26 90.83 46.20 -110.21
C THR A 26 89.42 45.60 -110.31
N ALA A 27 89.16 44.72 -111.30
CA ALA A 27 87.89 44.00 -111.40
C ALA A 27 87.69 42.97 -110.28
N GLN A 28 88.77 42.39 -109.75
CA GLN A 28 88.72 41.55 -108.55
C GLN A 28 88.43 42.38 -107.30
N LEU A 29 88.98 43.59 -107.18
CA LEU A 29 88.70 44.51 -106.08
C LEU A 29 87.23 44.92 -106.04
N THR A 30 86.64 45.33 -107.17
CA THR A 30 85.22 45.71 -107.21
C THR A 30 84.29 44.53 -106.91
N ARG A 31 84.63 43.32 -107.36
CA ARG A 31 83.92 42.09 -106.94
C ARG A 31 84.06 41.82 -105.45
N CYS A 32 85.24 42.02 -104.88
CA CYS A 32 85.46 41.86 -103.44
C CYS A 32 84.67 42.90 -102.64
N GLU A 33 84.57 44.14 -103.11
CA GLU A 33 83.79 45.21 -102.48
C GLU A 33 82.29 44.87 -102.47
N GLN A 34 81.73 44.40 -103.60
CA GLN A 34 80.33 43.94 -103.66
C GLN A 34 80.08 42.76 -102.72
N GLN A 35 80.98 41.78 -102.68
CA GLN A 35 80.89 40.67 -101.73
C GLN A 35 80.97 41.16 -100.28
N LEU A 36 81.75 42.21 -100.01
CA LEU A 36 81.91 42.77 -98.67
C LEU A 36 80.63 43.49 -98.22
N GLU A 37 79.94 44.22 -99.11
CA GLU A 37 78.62 44.83 -98.83
C GLU A 37 77.52 43.77 -98.59
N GLU A 38 77.47 42.71 -99.40
CA GLU A 38 76.54 41.59 -99.19
C GLU A 38 76.80 40.89 -97.84
N ARG A 39 78.07 40.69 -97.48
CA ARG A 39 78.43 40.10 -96.18
C ARG A 39 78.12 41.04 -95.03
N GLN A 40 78.31 42.34 -95.19
CA GLN A 40 77.96 43.34 -94.17
C GLN A 40 76.45 43.37 -93.92
N SER A 41 75.62 43.40 -94.95
CA SER A 41 74.15 43.33 -94.78
C SER A 41 73.72 42.01 -94.10
N GLY A 42 74.29 40.87 -94.49
CA GLY A 42 74.05 39.60 -93.82
C GLY A 42 74.49 39.59 -92.33
N VAL A 43 75.58 40.26 -91.98
CA VAL A 43 76.03 40.41 -90.59
C VAL A 43 75.09 41.33 -89.79
N GLU A 44 74.57 42.40 -90.40
CA GLU A 44 73.59 43.27 -89.75
C GLU A 44 72.28 42.54 -89.46
N ASP A 45 71.79 41.73 -90.39
CA ASP A 45 70.59 40.90 -90.18
C ASP A 45 70.81 39.86 -89.08
N GLN A 46 71.97 39.22 -89.05
CA GLN A 46 72.34 38.31 -87.95
C GLN A 46 72.43 39.03 -86.60
N ARG A 47 72.95 40.26 -86.57
CA ARG A 47 72.99 41.08 -85.34
C ARG A 47 71.59 41.43 -84.85
N ARG A 48 70.69 41.83 -85.75
CA ARG A 48 69.27 42.10 -85.42
C ARG A 48 68.59 40.84 -84.88
N ARG A 49 68.79 39.68 -85.53
CA ARG A 49 68.26 38.40 -85.05
C ARG A 49 68.81 38.02 -83.68
N LEU A 50 70.11 38.19 -83.44
CA LEU A 50 70.72 37.95 -82.15
C LEU A 50 70.18 38.88 -81.07
N GLN A 51 69.90 40.15 -81.39
CA GLN A 51 69.28 41.08 -80.46
C GLN A 51 67.87 40.62 -80.07
N PHE A 52 67.01 40.27 -81.04
CA PHE A 52 65.68 39.72 -80.75
C PHE A 52 65.75 38.43 -79.94
N MET A 53 66.70 37.54 -80.23
CA MET A 53 66.88 36.31 -79.45
C MET A 53 67.35 36.59 -78.03
N LYS A 54 68.17 37.62 -77.80
CA LYS A 54 68.58 38.05 -76.45
C LYS A 54 67.41 38.63 -75.66
N GLU A 55 66.59 39.47 -76.30
CA GLU A 55 65.38 40.04 -75.69
C GLU A 55 64.37 38.93 -75.37
N HIS A 56 64.12 38.01 -76.31
CA HIS A 56 63.27 36.84 -76.07
C HIS A 56 63.81 35.95 -74.95
N LEU A 57 65.12 35.69 -74.90
CA LEU A 57 65.74 34.91 -73.84
C LEU A 57 65.67 35.62 -72.48
N SER A 58 65.74 36.95 -72.45
CA SER A 58 65.49 37.74 -71.25
C SER A 58 64.04 37.58 -70.77
N ASN A 59 63.07 37.65 -71.69
CA ASN A 59 61.66 37.45 -71.37
C ASN A 59 61.39 36.03 -70.87
N VAL A 60 61.93 35.01 -71.54
CA VAL A 60 61.83 33.61 -71.09
C VAL A 60 62.44 33.42 -69.71
N ARG A 61 63.58 34.06 -69.40
CA ARG A 61 64.16 34.02 -68.06
C ARG A 61 63.25 34.68 -67.03
N ALA A 62 62.65 35.83 -67.35
CA ALA A 62 61.69 36.48 -66.47
C ALA A 62 60.46 35.60 -66.22
N GLU A 63 59.93 34.94 -67.25
CA GLU A 63 58.82 33.98 -67.12
C GLU A 63 59.21 32.75 -66.29
N ILE A 64 60.45 32.25 -66.42
CA ILE A 64 60.94 31.15 -65.56
C ILE A 64 60.98 31.59 -64.09
N VAL A 65 61.46 32.80 -63.79
CA VAL A 65 61.47 33.33 -62.42
C VAL A 65 60.04 33.53 -61.89
N ASN A 66 59.15 34.07 -62.72
CA ASN A 66 57.73 34.23 -62.37
C ASN A 66 57.07 32.87 -62.08
N THR A 67 57.26 31.87 -62.95
CA THR A 67 56.71 30.52 -62.74
C THR A 67 57.33 29.81 -61.54
N GLN A 68 58.63 30.01 -61.26
CA GLN A 68 59.29 29.51 -60.05
C GLN A 68 58.68 30.12 -58.79
N SER A 69 58.54 31.45 -58.74
CA SER A 69 57.91 32.12 -57.60
C SER A 69 56.44 31.71 -57.39
N LEU A 70 55.69 31.50 -58.48
CA LEU A 70 54.33 30.97 -58.40
C LEU A 70 54.31 29.54 -57.85
N SER A 71 55.24 28.69 -58.30
CA SER A 71 55.39 27.33 -57.79
C SER A 71 55.80 27.30 -56.32
N GLU A 72 56.67 28.20 -55.87
CA GLU A 72 57.06 28.34 -54.47
C GLU A 72 55.89 28.82 -53.61
N ASN A 73 55.11 29.79 -54.08
CA ASN A 73 53.91 30.23 -53.38
C ASN A 73 52.88 29.11 -53.29
N LYS A 74 52.64 28.36 -54.37
CA LYS A 74 51.74 27.20 -54.33
C LYS A 74 52.25 26.12 -53.39
N ARG A 75 53.57 25.90 -53.33
CA ARG A 75 54.17 24.98 -52.36
C ARG A 75 53.93 25.45 -50.91
N ARG A 76 54.10 26.74 -50.61
CA ARG A 76 53.82 27.30 -49.27
C ARG A 76 52.33 27.20 -48.91
N GLU A 77 51.43 27.39 -49.88
CA GLU A 77 50.00 27.16 -49.70
C GLU A 77 49.70 25.69 -49.38
N VAL A 78 50.29 24.75 -50.10
CA VAL A 78 50.13 23.31 -49.80
C VAL A 78 50.68 22.98 -48.41
N GLU A 79 51.84 23.51 -48.04
CA GLU A 79 52.42 23.32 -46.70
C GLU A 79 51.53 23.93 -45.59
N SER A 80 50.84 25.05 -45.87
CA SER A 80 49.91 25.66 -44.91
C SER A 80 48.59 24.87 -44.81
N GLU A 81 48.06 24.38 -45.94
CA GLU A 81 46.92 23.47 -45.99
C GLU A 81 47.22 22.17 -45.25
N ASP A 82 48.39 21.54 -45.47
CA ASP A 82 48.83 20.34 -44.76
C ASP A 82 48.92 20.57 -43.26
N ASN A 83 49.45 21.71 -42.83
CA ASN A 83 49.50 22.08 -41.41
C ASN A 83 48.10 22.26 -40.82
N MET A 84 47.17 22.87 -41.57
CA MET A 84 45.77 23.01 -41.17
C MET A 84 45.10 21.64 -41.05
N CYS A 85 45.28 20.76 -42.04
CA CYS A 85 44.77 19.40 -42.02
C CYS A 85 45.29 18.62 -40.80
N ARG A 86 46.59 18.71 -40.48
CA ARG A 86 47.15 18.07 -39.28
C ARG A 86 46.55 18.61 -37.98
N VAL A 87 46.30 19.92 -37.88
CA VAL A 87 45.61 20.50 -36.72
C VAL A 87 44.19 19.97 -36.62
N MET A 88 43.45 19.95 -37.74
CA MET A 88 42.09 19.41 -37.79
C MET A 88 42.07 17.91 -37.45
N GLU A 89 43.02 17.11 -37.92
CA GLU A 89 43.15 15.70 -37.57
C GLU A 89 43.40 15.49 -36.07
N ARG A 90 44.27 16.32 -35.46
CA ARG A 90 44.50 16.30 -34.01
C ARG A 90 43.25 16.69 -33.23
N GLU A 91 42.53 17.71 -33.69
CA GLU A 91 41.27 18.15 -33.11
C GLU A 91 40.19 17.07 -33.24
N CYS A 92 40.05 16.42 -34.40
CA CYS A 92 39.18 15.28 -34.60
C CYS A 92 39.58 14.10 -33.70
N ALA A 93 40.87 13.81 -33.54
CA ALA A 93 41.34 12.76 -32.64
C ALA A 93 41.02 13.09 -31.17
N ARG A 94 41.21 14.34 -30.74
CA ARG A 94 40.83 14.83 -29.41
C ARG A 94 39.32 14.70 -29.18
N LEU A 95 38.51 15.11 -30.16
CA LEU A 95 37.06 14.99 -30.10
C LEU A 95 36.61 13.52 -30.05
N ARG A 96 37.21 12.63 -30.85
CA ARG A 96 36.94 11.18 -30.78
C ARG A 96 37.32 10.60 -29.42
N GLN A 97 38.44 11.02 -28.84
CA GLN A 97 38.83 10.59 -27.50
C GLN A 97 37.83 11.09 -26.45
N ARG A 98 37.38 12.34 -26.55
CA ARG A 98 36.36 12.90 -25.65
C ARG A 98 35.02 12.20 -25.82
N GLN A 99 34.62 11.89 -27.04
CA GLN A 99 33.44 11.10 -27.34
C GLN A 99 33.53 9.72 -26.68
N ALA A 100 34.63 8.99 -26.87
CA ALA A 100 34.83 7.70 -26.23
C ALA A 100 34.86 7.77 -24.68
N GLN A 101 35.32 8.88 -24.10
CA GLN A 101 35.21 9.11 -22.65
C GLN A 101 33.74 9.32 -22.23
N LEU A 102 33.00 10.16 -22.95
CA LEU A 102 31.59 10.41 -22.69
C LEU A 102 30.73 9.15 -22.88
N ASP A 103 31.05 8.31 -23.86
CA ASP A 103 30.37 7.03 -24.09
C ASP A 103 30.58 6.08 -22.90
N ARG A 104 31.80 6.00 -22.36
CA ARG A 104 32.08 5.22 -21.14
C ARG A 104 31.36 5.80 -19.91
N GLU A 105 31.39 7.12 -19.73
CA GLU A 105 30.64 7.77 -18.66
C GLU A 105 29.13 7.51 -18.78
N ALA A 106 28.60 7.46 -20.01
CA ALA A 106 27.20 7.13 -20.28
C ALA A 106 26.88 5.64 -20.07
N GLU A 107 27.83 4.73 -20.30
CA GLU A 107 27.72 3.31 -19.93
C GLU A 107 27.72 3.15 -18.41
N ASP A 108 28.65 3.78 -17.69
CA ASP A 108 28.70 3.76 -16.22
C ASP A 108 27.40 4.30 -15.60
N VAL A 109 26.84 5.38 -16.16
CA VAL A 109 25.55 5.93 -15.72
C VAL A 109 24.40 4.97 -16.03
N ARG A 110 24.42 4.29 -17.19
CA ARG A 110 23.43 3.26 -17.51
C ARG A 110 23.50 2.08 -16.54
N ASP A 111 24.70 1.58 -16.23
CA ASP A 111 24.89 0.48 -15.28
C ASP A 111 24.42 0.87 -13.87
N ARG A 112 24.72 2.10 -13.44
CA ARG A 112 24.20 2.65 -12.17
C ARG A 112 22.68 2.78 -12.19
N LEU A 113 22.10 3.21 -13.30
CA LEU A 113 20.65 3.30 -13.46
C LEU A 113 20.02 1.92 -13.38
N THR A 114 20.56 0.92 -14.07
CA THR A 114 20.10 -0.47 -14.01
C THR A 114 20.20 -1.01 -12.59
N SER A 115 21.33 -0.79 -11.89
CA SER A 115 21.47 -1.17 -10.47
C SER A 115 20.45 -0.50 -9.56
N VAL A 116 20.09 0.75 -9.81
CA VAL A 116 19.05 1.46 -9.05
C VAL A 116 17.67 0.91 -9.42
N GLN A 117 17.40 0.64 -10.69
CA GLN A 117 16.16 0.01 -11.14
C GLN A 117 15.96 -1.37 -10.53
N ASP A 118 17.00 -2.21 -10.49
CA ASP A 118 16.97 -3.53 -9.85
C ASP A 118 16.70 -3.41 -8.34
N ARG A 119 17.35 -2.45 -7.67
CA ARG A 119 17.07 -2.17 -6.24
C ARG A 119 15.65 -1.68 -6.00
N ILE A 120 15.12 -0.82 -6.88
CA ILE A 120 13.72 -0.37 -6.80
C ILE A 120 12.78 -1.54 -7.06
N PHE A 121 13.08 -2.40 -8.04
CA PHE A 121 12.27 -3.58 -8.36
C PHE A 121 12.23 -4.56 -7.19
N HIS A 122 13.39 -4.92 -6.62
CA HIS A 122 13.45 -5.74 -5.42
C HIS A 122 12.79 -5.08 -4.21
N GLY A 123 12.92 -3.75 -4.05
CA GLY A 123 12.22 -2.99 -3.03
C GLY A 123 10.70 -3.05 -3.19
N ASN A 124 10.20 -2.93 -4.42
CA ASN A 124 8.78 -3.02 -4.73
C ASN A 124 8.23 -4.43 -4.51
N LEU A 125 8.95 -5.47 -4.95
CA LEU A 125 8.64 -6.86 -4.61
C LEU A 125 8.54 -7.07 -3.11
N LYS A 126 9.48 -6.50 -2.34
CA LYS A 126 9.44 -6.60 -0.88
C LYS A 126 8.24 -5.85 -0.28
N ILE A 127 7.88 -4.71 -0.85
CA ILE A 127 6.68 -3.96 -0.46
C ILE A 127 5.41 -4.76 -0.79
N GLU A 128 5.34 -5.44 -1.94
CA GLU A 128 4.21 -6.30 -2.31
C GLU A 128 4.10 -7.52 -1.38
N GLU A 129 5.22 -8.17 -1.06
CA GLU A 129 5.26 -9.21 -0.02
C GLU A 129 4.73 -8.66 1.31
N LEU A 130 5.24 -7.51 1.77
CA LEU A 130 4.80 -6.91 3.02
C LEU A 130 3.32 -6.53 3.01
N LYS A 131 2.80 -6.02 1.89
CA LYS A 131 1.36 -5.75 1.72
C LYS A 131 0.55 -7.03 1.81
N SER A 132 0.93 -8.09 1.10
CA SER A 132 0.22 -9.38 1.18
C SER A 132 0.24 -9.95 2.60
N THR A 133 1.35 -9.81 3.33
CA THR A 133 1.40 -10.22 4.75
C THR A 133 0.59 -9.30 5.65
N MET A 134 0.50 -8.00 5.34
CA MET A 134 -0.33 -7.05 6.08
C MET A 134 -1.82 -7.35 5.87
N ASP A 135 -2.23 -7.60 4.63
CA ASP A 135 -3.59 -7.98 4.26
C ASP A 135 -3.97 -9.29 4.96
N TYR A 136 -3.09 -10.30 4.93
CA TYR A 136 -3.27 -11.56 5.66
C TYR A 136 -3.39 -11.36 7.18
N ASN A 137 -2.49 -10.58 7.78
CA ASN A 137 -2.54 -10.28 9.21
C ASN A 137 -3.81 -9.50 9.59
N GLN A 138 -4.30 -8.65 8.69
CA GLN A 138 -5.54 -7.91 8.89
C GLN A 138 -6.75 -8.85 8.80
N GLU A 139 -6.80 -9.76 7.83
CA GLU A 139 -7.83 -10.81 7.76
C GLU A 139 -7.81 -11.71 9.00
N GLU A 140 -6.63 -12.12 9.47
CA GLU A 140 -6.51 -12.87 10.73
C GLU A 140 -7.04 -12.06 11.91
N LEU A 141 -6.69 -10.78 12.03
CA LEU A 141 -7.16 -9.92 13.11
C LEU A 141 -8.69 -9.77 13.08
N GLU A 142 -9.28 -9.56 11.91
CA GLU A 142 -10.74 -9.48 11.74
C GLU A 142 -11.42 -10.79 12.12
N GLN A 143 -10.83 -11.94 11.78
CA GLN A 143 -11.33 -13.25 12.22
C GLN A 143 -11.25 -13.41 13.74
N TRP A 144 -10.16 -12.96 14.38
CA TRP A 144 -10.03 -12.98 15.84
C TRP A 144 -11.02 -12.04 16.53
N ASP A 145 -11.26 -10.86 15.97
CA ASP A 145 -12.25 -9.92 16.48
C ASP A 145 -13.67 -10.46 16.35
N GLU A 146 -14.02 -11.08 15.21
CA GLU A 146 -15.31 -11.73 15.01
C GLU A 146 -15.48 -12.92 15.98
N ALA A 147 -14.46 -13.76 16.13
CA ALA A 147 -14.47 -14.87 17.08
C ALA A 147 -14.59 -14.39 18.53
N ARG A 148 -13.90 -13.30 18.89
CA ARG A 148 -14.03 -12.65 20.20
C ARG A 148 -15.45 -12.13 20.40
N ARG A 149 -16.03 -11.46 19.40
CA ARG A 149 -17.40 -10.93 19.48
C ARG A 149 -18.42 -12.04 19.65
N GLN A 150 -18.27 -13.13 18.90
CA GLN A 150 -19.08 -14.34 19.06
C GLN A 150 -18.94 -14.94 20.47
N LYS A 151 -17.72 -14.94 21.04
CA LYS A 151 -17.50 -15.40 22.43
C LYS A 151 -18.15 -14.48 23.46
N GLU A 152 -18.07 -13.16 23.27
CA GLU A 152 -18.76 -12.19 24.13
C GLU A 152 -20.29 -12.37 24.04
N GLU A 153 -20.84 -12.63 22.86
CA GLU A 153 -22.25 -12.96 22.67
C GLU A 153 -22.64 -14.29 23.34
N ASP A 154 -21.82 -15.34 23.18
CA ASP A 154 -21.99 -16.62 23.85
C ASP A 154 -21.99 -16.44 25.38
N GLU A 155 -21.05 -15.67 25.93
CA GLU A 155 -20.96 -15.38 27.36
C GLU A 155 -22.19 -14.62 27.88
N LEU A 156 -22.68 -13.63 27.12
CA LEU A 156 -23.91 -12.91 27.44
C LEU A 156 -25.13 -13.85 27.42
N ALA A 157 -25.20 -14.78 26.46
CA ALA A 157 -26.25 -15.79 26.39
C ALA A 157 -26.19 -16.75 27.59
N ILE A 158 -25.00 -17.24 27.94
CA ILE A 158 -24.78 -18.08 29.13
C ILE A 158 -25.17 -17.33 30.41
N ALA A 159 -24.79 -16.07 30.55
CA ALA A 159 -25.16 -15.25 31.69
C ALA A 159 -26.69 -15.04 31.79
N HIS A 160 -27.36 -14.88 30.64
CA HIS A 160 -28.81 -14.79 30.59
C HIS A 160 -29.48 -16.11 30.99
N TYR A 161 -29.02 -17.25 30.46
CA TYR A 161 -29.52 -18.56 30.87
C TYR A 161 -29.26 -18.85 32.36
N SER A 162 -28.09 -18.50 32.86
CA SER A 162 -27.76 -18.60 34.29
C SER A 162 -28.73 -17.79 35.16
N LYS A 163 -29.06 -16.55 34.78
CA LYS A 163 -30.07 -15.74 35.48
C LYS A 163 -31.47 -16.36 35.42
N GLN A 164 -31.85 -16.93 34.27
CA GLN A 164 -33.13 -17.64 34.13
C GLN A 164 -33.18 -18.89 35.02
N ASP A 165 -32.08 -19.65 35.05
CA ASP A 165 -31.94 -20.83 35.90
C ASP A 165 -31.96 -20.46 37.39
N GLU A 166 -31.25 -19.40 37.81
CA GLU A 166 -31.33 -18.88 39.17
C GLU A 166 -32.76 -18.47 39.56
N ALA A 167 -33.48 -17.80 38.65
CA ALA A 167 -34.88 -17.44 38.88
C ALA A 167 -35.76 -18.69 39.01
N LYS A 168 -35.52 -19.71 38.20
CA LYS A 168 -36.26 -20.98 38.25
C LYS A 168 -35.93 -21.79 39.50
N VAL A 169 -34.67 -21.81 39.92
CA VAL A 169 -34.24 -22.37 41.21
C VAL A 169 -34.97 -21.66 42.34
N LYS A 170 -34.97 -20.32 42.40
CA LYS A 170 -35.70 -19.56 43.43
C LYS A 170 -37.20 -19.89 43.44
N GLN A 171 -37.83 -20.01 42.28
CA GLN A 171 -39.25 -20.41 42.16
C GLN A 171 -39.49 -21.84 42.69
N LEU A 172 -38.62 -22.79 42.34
CA LEU A 172 -38.71 -24.17 42.81
C LEU A 172 -38.48 -24.24 44.32
N THR A 173 -37.49 -23.52 44.86
CA THR A 173 -37.24 -23.44 46.31
C THR A 173 -38.44 -22.87 47.05
N GLN A 174 -39.04 -21.77 46.57
CA GLN A 174 -40.28 -21.23 47.15
C GLN A 174 -41.43 -22.23 47.08
N ARG A 175 -41.51 -23.03 46.01
CA ARG A 175 -42.54 -24.07 45.88
C ARG A 175 -42.31 -25.23 46.84
N ILE A 176 -41.05 -25.63 47.04
CA ILE A 176 -40.65 -26.60 48.07
C ILE A 176 -41.03 -26.07 49.45
N GLU A 177 -40.67 -24.85 49.80
CA GLU A 177 -41.04 -24.24 51.09
C GLU A 177 -42.56 -24.19 51.33
N LYS A 178 -43.34 -23.85 50.29
CA LYS A 178 -44.81 -23.91 50.35
C LYS A 178 -45.31 -25.33 50.59
N LEU A 179 -44.78 -26.32 49.86
CA LEU A 179 -45.14 -27.73 50.02
C LEU A 179 -44.75 -28.25 51.39
N GLU A 180 -43.55 -27.94 51.89
CA GLU A 180 -43.14 -28.24 53.25
C GLU A 180 -44.06 -27.59 54.28
N GLY A 181 -44.46 -26.34 54.06
CA GLY A 181 -45.45 -25.65 54.87
C GLY A 181 -46.79 -26.39 54.91
N THR A 182 -47.28 -26.88 53.76
CA THR A 182 -48.51 -27.69 53.71
C THR A 182 -48.35 -29.04 54.39
N VAL A 183 -47.21 -29.72 54.22
CA VAL A 183 -46.91 -31.00 54.88
C VAL A 183 -46.85 -30.82 56.40
N ARG A 184 -46.22 -29.73 56.88
CA ARG A 184 -46.17 -29.41 58.31
C ARG A 184 -47.57 -29.12 58.87
N LYS A 185 -48.43 -28.42 58.12
CA LYS A 185 -49.84 -28.20 58.51
C LYS A 185 -50.61 -29.50 58.59
N GLN A 186 -50.55 -30.33 57.55
CA GLN A 186 -51.23 -31.63 57.52
C GLN A 186 -50.73 -32.58 58.61
N ARG A 187 -49.43 -32.55 58.95
CA ARG A 187 -48.91 -33.29 60.11
C ARG A 187 -49.51 -32.79 61.42
N ARG A 188 -49.61 -31.48 61.63
CA ARG A 188 -50.26 -30.92 62.83
C ARG A 188 -51.73 -31.30 62.91
N GLU A 189 -52.46 -31.18 61.80
CA GLU A 189 -53.87 -31.59 61.72
C GLU A 189 -54.02 -33.09 62.02
N LEU A 190 -53.12 -33.93 61.50
CA LEU A 190 -53.10 -35.36 61.82
C LEU A 190 -52.79 -35.61 63.29
N ASP A 191 -51.79 -34.93 63.87
CA ASP A 191 -51.44 -35.07 65.28
C ASP A 191 -52.62 -34.62 66.18
N ASP A 192 -53.32 -33.54 65.82
CA ASP A 192 -54.50 -33.05 66.53
C ASP A 192 -55.66 -34.06 66.45
N GLU A 193 -55.93 -34.65 65.28
CA GLU A 193 -56.93 -35.73 65.12
C GLU A 193 -56.52 -37.02 65.85
N VAL A 194 -55.24 -37.36 65.88
CA VAL A 194 -54.72 -38.49 66.66
C VAL A 194 -54.91 -38.24 68.16
N LEU A 195 -54.64 -37.02 68.65
CA LEU A 195 -54.89 -36.66 70.03
C LEU A 195 -56.38 -36.65 70.36
N ALA A 196 -57.23 -36.15 69.45
CA ALA A 196 -58.68 -36.18 69.62
C ALA A 196 -59.24 -37.61 69.67
N THR A 197 -58.79 -38.48 68.77
CA THR A 197 -59.19 -39.91 68.77
C THR A 197 -58.66 -40.64 70.01
N GLN A 198 -57.43 -40.37 70.45
CA GLN A 198 -56.92 -40.89 71.72
C GLN A 198 -57.75 -40.41 72.91
N HIS A 199 -58.13 -39.14 72.95
CA HIS A 199 -58.98 -38.60 74.01
C HIS A 199 -60.36 -39.28 74.02
N VAL A 200 -61.01 -39.41 72.87
CA VAL A 200 -62.28 -40.14 72.73
C VAL A 200 -62.11 -41.60 73.18
N GLN A 201 -61.00 -42.25 72.84
CA GLN A 201 -60.73 -43.61 73.27
C GLN A 201 -60.54 -43.71 74.78
N THR A 202 -59.85 -42.76 75.43
CA THR A 202 -59.75 -42.72 76.90
C THR A 202 -61.11 -42.50 77.57
N GLU A 203 -61.98 -41.68 76.99
CA GLU A 203 -63.35 -41.49 77.48
C GLU A 203 -64.18 -42.76 77.30
N LEU A 204 -64.03 -43.46 76.16
CA LEU A 204 -64.68 -44.76 75.94
C LEU A 204 -64.20 -45.82 76.94
N ASP A 205 -62.90 -45.91 77.20
CA ASP A 205 -62.33 -46.83 78.18
C ASP A 205 -62.82 -46.51 79.59
N ARG A 206 -62.92 -45.21 79.93
CA ARG A 206 -63.51 -44.75 81.18
C ARG A 206 -64.98 -45.16 81.27
N VAL A 207 -65.80 -44.89 80.26
CA VAL A 207 -67.21 -45.29 80.22
C VAL A 207 -67.34 -46.81 80.29
N ALA A 208 -66.48 -47.58 79.62
CA ALA A 208 -66.47 -49.03 79.71
C ALA A 208 -66.08 -49.53 81.12
N SER A 209 -65.20 -48.82 81.83
CA SER A 209 -64.87 -49.11 83.23
C SER A 209 -66.04 -48.77 84.17
N GLU A 210 -66.72 -47.66 83.94
CA GLU A 210 -67.92 -47.25 84.68
C GLU A 210 -69.08 -48.22 84.42
N TYR A 211 -69.25 -48.69 83.19
CA TYR A 211 -70.24 -49.70 82.82
C TYR A 211 -69.97 -51.05 83.48
N ARG A 212 -68.70 -51.47 83.57
CA ARG A 212 -68.32 -52.68 84.34
C ARG A 212 -68.64 -52.52 85.82
N LYS A 213 -68.31 -51.39 86.43
CA LYS A 213 -68.68 -51.09 87.83
C LYS A 213 -70.20 -51.12 88.04
N LEU A 214 -70.98 -50.50 87.16
CA LEU A 214 -72.44 -50.52 87.24
C LEU A 214 -73.02 -51.94 87.08
N HIS A 215 -72.39 -52.79 86.27
CA HIS A 215 -72.77 -54.21 86.18
C HIS A 215 -72.42 -54.98 87.44
N ASP A 216 -71.26 -54.74 88.03
CA ASP A 216 -70.87 -55.34 89.30
C ASP A 216 -71.83 -54.89 90.42
N ASP A 217 -72.14 -53.59 90.49
CA ASP A 217 -73.11 -53.03 91.45
C ASP A 217 -74.52 -53.62 91.25
N ARG A 218 -74.95 -53.78 89.99
CA ARG A 218 -76.20 -54.47 89.66
C ARG A 218 -76.16 -55.94 90.08
N GLY A 219 -75.04 -56.63 89.87
CA GLY A 219 -74.82 -58.00 90.33
C GLY A 219 -74.97 -58.10 91.85
N ASN A 220 -74.27 -57.22 92.58
CA ASN A 220 -74.36 -57.13 94.04
C ASN A 220 -75.80 -56.85 94.50
N MET A 221 -76.51 -55.94 93.83
CA MET A 221 -77.92 -55.65 94.15
C MET A 221 -78.83 -56.85 93.86
N LEU A 222 -78.57 -57.62 92.80
CA LEU A 222 -79.29 -58.86 92.51
C LEU A 222 -79.00 -59.93 93.56
N ASP A 223 -77.76 -60.05 94.02
CA ASP A 223 -77.38 -60.97 95.11
C ASP A 223 -78.07 -60.58 96.42
N GLU A 224 -78.09 -59.28 96.75
CA GLU A 224 -78.85 -58.74 97.88
C GLU A 224 -80.35 -59.03 97.74
N TRP A 225 -80.91 -58.87 96.54
CA TRP A 225 -82.31 -59.16 96.26
C TRP A 225 -82.61 -60.66 96.35
N GLU A 226 -81.74 -61.53 95.82
CA GLU A 226 -81.83 -62.98 95.96
C GLU A 226 -81.76 -63.39 97.43
N MET A 227 -80.88 -62.76 98.22
CA MET A 227 -80.80 -63.00 99.66
C MET A 227 -82.12 -62.62 100.33
N VAL A 228 -82.69 -61.45 100.01
CA VAL A 228 -84.01 -61.04 100.53
C VAL A 228 -85.10 -62.05 100.12
N VAL A 229 -85.13 -62.49 98.87
CA VAL A 229 -86.10 -63.50 98.41
C VAL A 229 -85.90 -64.82 99.16
N ARG A 230 -84.66 -65.29 99.37
CA ARG A 230 -84.38 -66.48 100.19
C ARG A 230 -84.89 -66.32 101.61
N THR A 231 -84.63 -65.17 102.26
CA THR A 231 -85.18 -64.91 103.60
C THR A 231 -86.71 -64.88 103.63
N ILE A 232 -87.37 -64.41 102.55
CA ILE A 232 -88.83 -64.49 102.42
C ILE A 232 -89.27 -65.95 102.30
N THR A 233 -88.63 -66.75 101.45
CA THR A 233 -88.97 -68.18 101.31
C THR A 233 -88.73 -68.97 102.60
N GLU A 234 -87.67 -68.68 103.35
CA GLU A 234 -87.42 -69.28 104.67
C GLU A 234 -88.48 -68.88 105.69
N ARG A 235 -88.95 -67.62 105.64
CA ARG A 235 -90.06 -67.16 106.48
C ARG A 235 -91.39 -67.79 106.08
N ASP A 236 -91.67 -67.93 104.79
CA ASP A 236 -92.88 -68.61 104.30
C ASP A 236 -92.88 -70.10 104.67
N GLU A 237 -91.72 -70.76 104.59
CA GLU A 237 -91.57 -72.14 105.06
C GLU A 237 -91.78 -72.23 106.59
N ALA A 238 -91.25 -71.29 107.37
CA ALA A 238 -91.51 -71.21 108.80
C ALA A 238 -93.00 -70.96 109.11
N ILE A 239 -93.69 -70.14 108.32
CA ILE A 239 -95.15 -69.93 108.42
C ILE A 239 -95.90 -71.22 108.07
N ARG A 240 -95.45 -71.95 107.04
CA ARG A 240 -96.04 -73.24 106.65
C ARG A 240 -95.89 -74.28 107.76
N VAL A 241 -94.71 -74.41 108.35
CA VAL A 241 -94.46 -75.29 109.52
C VAL A 241 -95.33 -74.87 110.71
N ALA A 242 -95.46 -73.56 110.98
CA ALA A 242 -96.35 -73.08 112.03
C ALA A 242 -97.84 -73.38 111.72
N ALA A 243 -98.26 -73.30 110.46
CA ALA A 243 -99.61 -73.66 110.03
C ALA A 243 -99.88 -75.17 110.13
N GLU A 244 -98.90 -76.02 109.80
CA GLU A 244 -98.95 -77.48 110.00
C GLU A 244 -99.09 -77.83 111.48
N GLN A 245 -98.31 -77.20 112.36
CA GLN A 245 -98.47 -77.35 113.82
C GLN A 245 -99.85 -76.89 114.31
N TYR A 246 -100.42 -75.83 113.71
CA TYR A 246 -101.78 -75.38 114.00
C TYR A 246 -102.83 -76.40 113.53
N ALA A 247 -102.65 -76.98 112.35
CA ALA A 247 -103.53 -78.01 111.78
C ALA A 247 -103.50 -79.31 112.61
N GLU A 248 -102.33 -79.73 113.09
CA GLU A 248 -102.18 -80.83 114.04
C GLU A 248 -102.92 -80.56 115.36
N GLY A 249 -102.85 -79.32 115.87
CA GLY A 249 -103.64 -78.88 117.02
C GLY A 249 -105.15 -78.94 116.80
N VAL A 250 -105.63 -78.59 115.59
CA VAL A 250 -107.04 -78.69 115.21
C VAL A 250 -107.50 -80.15 115.08
N ALA A 251 -106.66 -81.03 114.50
CA ALA A 251 -106.95 -82.45 114.39
C ALA A 251 -107.04 -83.14 115.78
N TRP A 252 -106.19 -82.73 116.73
CA TRP A 252 -106.25 -83.16 118.13
C TRP A 252 -107.56 -82.74 118.82
N LEU A 253 -108.04 -81.51 118.58
CA LEU A 253 -109.33 -81.03 119.07
C LEU A 253 -110.52 -81.81 118.47
N GLN A 254 -110.46 -82.15 117.18
CA GLN A 254 -111.51 -82.90 116.49
C GLN A 254 -111.64 -84.35 116.99
N GLN A 255 -110.52 -85.05 117.29
CA GLN A 255 -110.56 -86.39 117.90
C GLN A 255 -111.22 -86.37 119.29
N ARG A 256 -110.98 -85.31 120.07
CA ARG A 256 -111.59 -85.15 121.41
C ARG A 256 -113.07 -84.76 121.35
N GLN A 257 -113.51 -84.08 120.28
CA GLN A 257 -114.92 -83.83 119.98
C GLN A 257 -115.68 -85.08 119.53
N GLN A 258 -115.04 -86.00 118.79
CA GLN A 258 -115.65 -87.29 118.43
C GLN A 258 -115.88 -88.20 119.65
N TYR A 259 -114.95 -88.19 120.62
CA TYR A 259 -115.14 -88.87 121.91
C TYR A 259 -116.26 -88.27 122.77
N LYS A 260 -116.49 -86.95 122.66
CA LYS A 260 -117.62 -86.29 123.33
C LYS A 260 -118.98 -86.68 122.71
N LYS A 261 -119.04 -86.82 121.38
CA LYS A 261 -120.25 -87.24 120.66
C LYS A 261 -120.69 -88.67 120.98
N SER A 262 -119.77 -89.60 121.27
CA SER A 262 -120.14 -90.96 121.69
C SER A 262 -120.76 -90.99 123.10
N LEU A 263 -120.32 -90.11 123.99
CA LEU A 263 -120.92 -89.92 125.33
C LEU A 263 -122.26 -89.17 125.30
N GLU A 264 -122.52 -88.34 124.28
CA GLU A 264 -123.81 -87.67 124.07
C GLU A 264 -124.89 -88.65 123.53
N ALA A 265 -124.51 -89.68 122.78
CA ALA A 265 -125.44 -90.73 122.30
C ALA A 265 -125.96 -91.65 123.43
N GLU A 266 -125.14 -91.94 124.45
CA GLU A 266 -125.56 -92.65 125.67
C GLU A 266 -126.47 -91.79 126.58
N LEU A 267 -126.48 -90.46 126.40
CA LEU A 267 -127.34 -89.51 127.11
C LEU A 267 -128.71 -89.31 126.42
N ASP A 268 -128.77 -89.50 125.10
CA ASP A 268 -130.02 -89.40 124.32
C ASP A 268 -130.93 -90.63 124.52
N GLU A 269 -130.38 -91.81 124.83
CA GLU A 269 -131.13 -93.01 125.25
C GLU A 269 -131.80 -92.83 126.64
N ALA A 270 -131.27 -91.94 127.48
CA ALA A 270 -131.86 -91.54 128.77
C ALA A 270 -132.85 -90.35 128.66
N LYS A 271 -132.91 -89.65 127.52
CA LYS A 271 -133.83 -88.53 127.28
C LYS A 271 -135.17 -88.96 126.66
N GLU A 272 -135.23 -90.11 125.97
CA GLU A 272 -136.50 -90.69 125.51
C GLU A 272 -137.44 -91.09 126.67
N GLU A 273 -136.89 -91.31 127.88
CA GLU A 273 -137.69 -91.46 129.12
C GLU A 273 -138.29 -90.11 129.62
N LEU A 274 -137.75 -88.96 129.18
CA LEU A 274 -138.20 -87.61 129.57
C LEU A 274 -139.27 -87.01 128.63
N ASP A 275 -139.48 -87.60 127.44
CA ASP A 275 -140.53 -87.21 126.49
C ASP A 275 -141.96 -87.41 127.04
N VAL A 276 -142.13 -88.13 128.15
CA VAL A 276 -143.43 -88.36 128.79
C VAL A 276 -143.84 -87.19 129.73
N ILE A 277 -142.92 -86.31 130.14
CA ILE A 277 -143.19 -85.23 131.11
C ILE A 277 -143.40 -83.85 130.43
N ASN A 278 -142.91 -83.61 129.20
CA ASN A 278 -142.97 -82.29 128.57
C ASN A 278 -144.26 -81.99 127.77
N TYR A 279 -145.17 -82.95 127.60
CA TYR A 279 -146.52 -82.73 127.02
C TYR A 279 -147.39 -81.75 127.85
N THR A 280 -147.03 -81.47 129.10
CA THR A 280 -147.76 -80.50 129.96
C THR A 280 -147.30 -79.04 129.84
N ILE A 281 -146.27 -78.73 129.05
CA ILE A 281 -145.72 -77.36 128.94
C ILE A 281 -146.21 -76.64 127.67
N THR A 282 -146.69 -77.38 126.67
CA THR A 282 -147.22 -76.87 125.38
C THR A 282 -148.57 -76.13 125.46
N GLU A 283 -149.12 -75.88 126.66
CA GLU A 283 -150.34 -75.08 126.87
C GLU A 283 -150.06 -73.61 127.26
N ARG A 284 -148.83 -73.24 127.65
CA ARG A 284 -148.56 -71.89 128.23
C ARG A 284 -147.87 -70.86 127.32
N GLU A 285 -147.49 -71.20 126.10
CA GLU A 285 -146.79 -70.24 125.21
C GLU A 285 -147.66 -69.69 124.07
N LYS A 286 -148.96 -70.04 124.04
CA LYS A 286 -149.99 -69.48 123.14
C LYS A 286 -150.35 -68.00 123.39
N THR A 287 -149.64 -67.28 124.25
CA THR A 287 -149.93 -65.89 124.64
C THR A 287 -148.96 -64.84 124.10
N SER A 288 -148.05 -65.18 123.17
CA SER A 288 -147.13 -64.19 122.55
C SER A 288 -147.45 -63.99 121.06
N HIS A 289 -148.71 -63.64 120.79
CA HIS A 289 -149.27 -63.29 119.48
C HIS A 289 -149.77 -61.83 119.43
N GLU A 290 -149.28 -60.92 120.28
CA GLU A 290 -149.78 -59.54 120.27
C GLU A 290 -148.63 -58.54 120.28
N TYR A 291 -148.66 -57.66 119.27
CA TYR A 291 -147.92 -56.41 119.06
C TYR A 291 -146.85 -56.38 117.94
N GLN A 292 -147.38 -56.12 116.72
CA GLN A 292 -146.99 -55.07 115.74
C GLN A 292 -145.92 -55.47 114.69
N GLU A 293 -146.23 -55.81 113.41
CA GLU A 293 -147.01 -55.13 112.35
C GLU A 293 -146.67 -53.62 112.20
N ALA A 294 -146.41 -53.00 111.04
CA ALA A 294 -146.51 -53.38 109.63
C ALA A 294 -145.72 -52.37 108.75
N VAL A 295 -145.39 -52.82 107.54
CA VAL A 295 -145.18 -52.06 106.30
C VAL A 295 -146.46 -51.24 105.97
N PRO A 296 -146.51 -50.14 105.20
CA PRO A 296 -145.61 -49.03 104.82
C PRO A 296 -146.36 -47.65 104.87
N VAL A 297 -146.00 -46.71 103.97
CA VAL A 297 -146.71 -45.51 103.45
C VAL A 297 -146.12 -44.19 103.97
N LEU A 298 -145.26 -43.55 103.17
CA LEU A 298 -145.59 -42.59 102.10
C LEU A 298 -146.17 -41.27 102.63
N THR A 299 -145.37 -40.24 102.36
CA THR A 299 -145.76 -38.87 102.05
C THR A 299 -146.25 -37.99 103.18
N GLN A 300 -145.75 -36.76 103.09
CA GLN A 300 -146.42 -35.54 103.51
C GLN A 300 -146.54 -35.44 105.04
N GLN A 301 -145.81 -34.53 105.64
CA GLN A 301 -145.91 -33.11 105.35
C GLN A 301 -144.76 -32.52 106.18
N LEU A 302 -143.79 -31.81 105.59
CA LEU A 302 -144.00 -30.52 104.90
C LEU A 302 -144.84 -29.64 105.80
N GLN A 303 -144.33 -28.49 106.15
CA GLN A 303 -144.70 -27.78 107.35
C GLN A 303 -144.11 -28.46 108.57
N THR A 304 -143.17 -27.85 109.21
CA THR A 304 -143.01 -26.42 109.29
C THR A 304 -141.71 -26.37 110.00
N LEU A 305 -140.70 -25.97 109.23
CA LEU A 305 -140.27 -24.59 109.37
C LEU A 305 -139.74 -24.50 110.77
N GLN A 306 -139.83 -23.34 111.36
CA GLN A 306 -140.14 -23.28 112.77
C GLN A 306 -139.08 -24.05 113.50
N ASP A 307 -137.86 -23.71 113.06
CA ASP A 307 -137.31 -22.43 113.46
C ASP A 307 -137.13 -22.64 114.95
N GLU A 308 -135.95 -22.47 115.40
CA GLU A 308 -135.40 -21.18 115.31
C GLU A 308 -133.97 -21.54 115.63
N VAL A 309 -133.01 -20.93 114.96
CA VAL A 309 -132.72 -19.55 115.36
C VAL A 309 -132.67 -19.43 116.88
N SER A 310 -132.13 -20.44 117.51
CA SER A 310 -131.07 -20.24 118.44
C SER A 310 -129.95 -21.05 117.83
N ALA A 311 -129.19 -20.46 116.92
CA ALA A 311 -128.46 -19.27 117.29
C ALA A 311 -127.85 -19.45 118.67
N LEU A 312 -126.74 -18.79 118.80
CA LEU A 312 -125.94 -18.85 119.97
C LEU A 312 -124.82 -19.84 119.77
N ARG A 313 -123.83 -19.34 119.03
CA ARG A 313 -122.91 -18.28 119.50
C ARG A 313 -121.83 -19.00 120.27
N GLU A 314 -120.69 -18.34 120.27
CA GLU A 314 -119.54 -18.73 121.06
C GLU A 314 -118.98 -20.10 120.61
N GLU A 315 -118.04 -20.14 119.68
CA GLU A 315 -116.79 -19.38 119.78
C GLU A 315 -116.43 -18.57 118.51
N VAL A 316 -117.28 -17.60 118.15
CA VAL A 316 -116.77 -16.21 118.05
C VAL A 316 -116.43 -15.78 119.49
N ALA A 317 -115.27 -16.20 119.99
CA ALA A 317 -114.70 -15.77 121.27
C ALA A 317 -113.21 -16.15 121.40
N ARG A 318 -112.39 -15.67 120.45
CA ARG A 318 -111.01 -15.15 120.63
C ARG A 318 -110.26 -15.24 119.29
N ALA A 319 -110.01 -14.18 118.53
CA ALA A 319 -109.99 -12.76 118.86
C ALA A 319 -110.01 -11.95 117.54
N THR A 320 -110.74 -10.85 117.31
CA THR A 320 -110.94 -9.66 118.16
C THR A 320 -109.71 -9.17 118.90
N ARG A 321 -108.50 -9.41 118.35
CA ARG A 321 -107.30 -8.67 118.79
C ARG A 321 -106.55 -7.87 117.72
N ASP A 322 -106.66 -8.17 116.42
CA ASP A 322 -106.06 -7.29 115.39
C ASP A 322 -107.10 -6.69 114.43
N LYS A 323 -108.31 -6.33 114.90
CA LYS A 323 -108.56 -4.94 115.33
C LYS A 323 -108.05 -3.91 114.30
N LYS A 324 -109.02 -3.36 113.55
CA LYS A 324 -109.13 -1.91 113.31
C LYS A 324 -107.97 -1.21 112.57
N ALA A 325 -107.21 -1.89 111.71
CA ALA A 325 -106.19 -1.21 110.90
C ALA A 325 -106.58 -0.93 109.43
N MET A 326 -107.58 -1.57 108.83
CA MET A 326 -107.93 -1.28 107.41
C MET A 326 -109.44 -1.27 107.10
N ALA A 327 -110.29 -1.05 108.10
CA ALA A 327 -111.65 -0.53 107.91
C ALA A 327 -111.67 0.99 107.58
N LEU A 328 -110.58 1.51 107.01
CA LEU A 328 -110.39 2.93 106.63
C LEU A 328 -109.97 3.08 105.15
N ARG A 329 -110.16 2.04 104.31
CA ARG A 329 -110.01 2.11 102.83
C ARG A 329 -111.13 1.38 102.06
N LEU A 330 -112.32 1.22 102.67
CA LEU A 330 -113.37 0.27 102.28
C LEU A 330 -114.50 0.79 101.36
N GLU A 331 -114.70 2.09 101.11
CA GLU A 331 -115.90 2.55 100.36
C GLU A 331 -115.65 3.21 98.99
N ASP A 332 -114.39 3.44 98.59
CA ASP A 332 -114.09 4.21 97.37
C ASP A 332 -113.81 3.37 96.10
N THR A 333 -113.28 2.14 96.19
CA THR A 333 -112.80 1.41 94.99
C THR A 333 -113.84 0.47 94.36
N ILE A 334 -114.92 0.14 95.07
CA ILE A 334 -116.02 -0.68 94.55
C ILE A 334 -117.02 0.18 93.75
N ALA A 335 -116.99 1.51 93.89
CA ALA A 335 -117.74 2.46 93.05
C ALA A 335 -117.09 2.75 91.67
N GLU A 336 -115.81 2.39 91.44
CA GLU A 336 -115.04 2.92 90.29
C GLU A 336 -114.67 1.92 89.16
N ILE A 337 -114.79 0.60 89.33
CA ILE A 337 -114.44 -0.37 88.23
C ILE A 337 -115.62 -1.17 87.68
N VAL A 338 -116.76 -1.15 88.37
CA VAL A 338 -118.07 -1.30 87.69
C VAL A 338 -118.26 -0.21 86.62
N ARG A 339 -117.52 0.91 86.72
CA ARG A 339 -117.33 1.92 85.67
C ARG A 339 -116.51 1.44 84.46
N ARG A 340 -115.44 0.65 84.66
CA ARG A 340 -114.55 0.15 83.58
C ARG A 340 -115.01 -1.12 82.87
N LYS A 341 -115.80 -1.97 83.52
CA LYS A 341 -116.46 -3.11 82.84
C LYS A 341 -117.65 -2.66 81.97
N ASN A 342 -118.20 -1.47 82.24
CA ASN A 342 -119.19 -0.75 81.42
C ASN A 342 -118.57 0.16 80.32
N GLU A 343 -117.23 0.32 80.29
CA GLU A 343 -116.54 1.11 79.27
C GLU A 343 -116.05 0.27 78.07
N LEU A 344 -115.91 -1.06 78.20
CA LEU A 344 -115.50 -1.92 77.07
C LEU A 344 -116.69 -2.49 76.28
N THR A 345 -117.81 -2.80 76.94
CA THR A 345 -119.07 -3.22 76.27
C THR A 345 -119.72 -2.08 75.47
N ARG A 346 -119.45 -0.82 75.80
CA ARG A 346 -119.81 0.35 74.96
C ARG A 346 -118.91 0.55 73.73
N THR A 347 -117.72 -0.05 73.70
CA THR A 347 -116.84 -0.04 72.52
C THR A 347 -117.11 -1.19 71.55
N GLU A 348 -117.85 -2.21 71.99
CA GLU A 348 -118.46 -3.22 71.12
C GLU A 348 -119.70 -2.67 70.35
N GLU A 349 -120.38 -1.61 70.82
CA GLU A 349 -121.54 -1.02 70.12
C GLU A 349 -121.19 0.07 69.08
N ARG A 350 -119.99 0.66 69.11
CA ARG A 350 -119.67 1.83 68.24
C ARG A 350 -118.83 1.56 67.00
N ARG A 351 -118.29 0.35 66.82
CA ARG A 351 -117.42 0.05 65.64
C ARG A 351 -117.93 -1.04 64.71
N GLY A 352 -118.85 -1.91 65.17
CA GLY A 352 -119.58 -2.84 64.29
C GLY A 352 -120.69 -2.15 63.48
N GLU A 353 -121.39 -1.17 64.07
CA GLU A 353 -122.54 -0.49 63.44
C GLU A 353 -122.16 0.66 62.48
N ALA A 354 -120.95 1.20 62.58
CA ALA A 354 -120.46 2.25 61.66
C ALA A 354 -120.07 1.72 60.27
N ALA A 355 -119.92 0.39 60.12
CA ALA A 355 -119.57 -0.26 58.85
C ALA A 355 -120.80 -0.58 57.96
N GLN A 356 -122.03 -0.42 58.46
CA GLN A 356 -123.27 -0.61 57.68
C GLN A 356 -124.26 0.56 57.76
N ARG A 357 -124.00 1.61 58.57
CA ARG A 357 -124.78 2.87 58.66
C ARG A 357 -124.34 4.05 57.76
N LEU A 358 -123.48 3.85 56.75
CA LEU A 358 -123.38 4.84 55.65
C LEU A 358 -124.07 4.37 54.37
N LYS A 359 -124.47 3.09 54.30
CA LYS A 359 -124.83 2.51 53.02
C LYS A 359 -126.26 2.81 52.60
N ASP A 360 -127.30 2.76 53.46
CA ASP A 360 -128.68 2.84 52.93
C ASP A 360 -129.77 3.54 53.80
N GLU A 361 -129.42 4.28 54.87
CA GLU A 361 -130.39 5.09 55.65
C GLU A 361 -130.27 6.59 55.41
N GLY A 362 -130.96 7.07 54.37
CA GLY A 362 -131.27 8.49 54.22
C GLY A 362 -131.81 8.88 52.85
N ALA A 363 -131.75 7.99 51.87
CA ALA A 363 -132.48 8.11 50.62
C ALA A 363 -133.97 7.81 50.84
N ALA A 364 -134.72 8.72 51.48
CA ALA A 364 -136.18 8.94 51.37
C ALA A 364 -136.74 9.82 52.53
N ALA A 365 -136.49 11.13 52.49
CA ALA A 365 -137.28 12.21 53.12
C ALA A 365 -136.56 13.57 52.91
N ASN A 366 -136.35 14.03 51.67
CA ASN A 366 -137.28 14.80 50.83
C ASN A 366 -137.68 16.19 51.40
N ASP A 367 -137.29 17.19 50.59
CA ASP A 367 -138.06 18.38 50.23
C ASP A 367 -138.60 19.29 51.34
N MET A 368 -137.88 20.39 51.63
CA MET A 368 -138.53 21.69 51.91
C MET A 368 -137.66 22.98 51.92
N GLN A 369 -136.32 22.99 51.81
CA GLN A 369 -135.55 24.26 51.99
C GLN A 369 -134.63 24.68 50.82
N GLN A 370 -135.13 24.56 49.60
CA GLN A 370 -134.48 24.97 48.34
C GLN A 370 -134.52 26.48 48.00
N GLN A 371 -134.94 27.42 48.84
CA GLN A 371 -135.04 28.85 48.43
C GLN A 371 -133.88 29.77 48.90
N ALA A 372 -133.16 29.43 49.97
CA ALA A 372 -132.13 30.33 50.52
C ALA A 372 -130.80 30.30 49.73
N GLN A 373 -130.58 29.24 48.93
CA GLN A 373 -129.38 29.09 48.12
C GLN A 373 -129.40 29.93 46.82
N PHE A 374 -130.56 30.43 46.34
CA PHE A 374 -130.63 31.01 44.99
C PHE A 374 -130.19 32.49 44.89
N ILE A 375 -130.42 33.33 45.90
CA ILE A 375 -130.15 34.78 45.79
C ILE A 375 -128.69 35.15 46.16
N ALA A 376 -128.08 34.44 47.11
CA ALA A 376 -126.69 34.70 47.49
C ALA A 376 -125.66 34.18 46.46
N GLN A 377 -126.09 33.27 45.58
CA GLN A 377 -125.28 32.76 44.46
C GLN A 377 -124.98 33.85 43.40
N LEU A 378 -125.92 34.76 43.09
CA LEU A 378 -125.75 35.72 41.98
C LEU A 378 -124.72 36.84 42.22
N LEU A 379 -124.61 37.39 43.44
CA LEU A 379 -123.68 38.50 43.72
C LEU A 379 -122.24 38.03 43.96
N LYS A 380 -122.03 36.78 44.39
CA LYS A 380 -120.70 36.18 44.58
C LYS A 380 -120.07 35.72 43.27
N ASP A 381 -120.86 35.49 42.23
CA ASP A 381 -120.38 34.99 40.95
C ASP A 381 -119.78 36.10 40.05
N ALA A 382 -120.23 37.35 40.15
CA ALA A 382 -119.66 38.47 39.39
C ALA A 382 -118.25 38.90 39.86
N GLN A 383 -117.90 38.75 41.14
CA GLN A 383 -116.52 38.97 41.62
C GLN A 383 -115.58 37.81 41.32
N LYS A 384 -116.11 36.60 41.10
CA LYS A 384 -115.33 35.43 40.67
C LYS A 384 -114.90 35.52 39.21
N THR A 385 -115.65 36.17 38.32
CA THR A 385 -115.28 36.27 36.89
C THR A 385 -114.08 37.18 36.67
N HIS A 386 -113.95 38.28 37.41
CA HIS A 386 -112.78 39.16 37.30
C HIS A 386 -111.49 38.49 37.82
N LEU A 387 -111.61 37.66 38.86
CA LEU A 387 -110.54 36.79 39.37
C LEU A 387 -110.30 35.56 38.47
N SER A 388 -111.24 35.20 37.59
CA SER A 388 -111.03 34.10 36.64
C SER A 388 -110.15 34.55 35.48
N VAL A 389 -110.31 35.76 34.96
CA VAL A 389 -109.52 36.23 33.81
C VAL A 389 -108.02 36.42 34.16
N GLU A 390 -107.68 36.91 35.36
CA GLU A 390 -106.29 36.94 35.83
C GLU A 390 -105.73 35.54 36.12
N LYS A 391 -106.59 34.62 36.55
CA LYS A 391 -106.24 33.20 36.61
C LYS A 391 -106.00 32.62 35.22
N ASP A 392 -106.77 32.99 34.20
CA ASP A 392 -106.65 32.47 32.84
C ASP A 392 -105.34 32.92 32.18
N ILE A 393 -104.88 34.15 32.43
CA ILE A 393 -103.57 34.65 31.95
C ILE A 393 -102.40 33.94 32.65
N ASN A 394 -102.49 33.72 33.96
CA ASN A 394 -101.49 32.93 34.69
C ASN A 394 -101.56 31.43 34.32
N GLN A 395 -102.73 30.91 34.02
CA GLN A 395 -102.92 29.57 33.48
C GLN A 395 -102.27 29.45 32.10
N LEU A 396 -102.40 30.42 31.20
CA LEU A 396 -101.75 30.37 29.88
C LEU A 396 -100.22 30.44 29.97
N LYS A 397 -99.66 31.24 30.89
CA LYS A 397 -98.21 31.23 31.17
C LYS A 397 -97.75 29.89 31.76
N ASN A 398 -98.53 29.33 32.68
CA ASN A 398 -98.28 28.01 33.25
C ASN A 398 -98.45 26.90 32.20
N VAL A 399 -99.38 27.01 31.26
CA VAL A 399 -99.56 26.06 30.16
C VAL A 399 -98.38 26.15 29.19
N LYS A 400 -97.86 27.35 28.90
CA LYS A 400 -96.66 27.50 28.08
C LYS A 400 -95.41 26.95 28.78
N PHE A 401 -95.25 27.24 30.08
CA PHE A 401 -94.14 26.70 30.88
C PHE A 401 -94.25 25.18 30.99
N LYS A 402 -95.44 24.64 31.24
CA LYS A 402 -95.73 23.20 31.23
C LYS A 402 -95.49 22.58 29.87
N ALA A 403 -95.92 23.19 28.76
CA ALA A 403 -95.66 22.66 27.43
C ALA A 403 -94.15 22.65 27.08
N ASN A 404 -93.39 23.65 27.52
CA ASN A 404 -91.92 23.64 27.36
C ASN A 404 -91.23 22.65 28.30
N GLN A 405 -91.75 22.48 29.51
CA GLN A 405 -91.28 21.48 30.45
C GLN A 405 -91.60 20.07 29.94
N GLU A 406 -92.80 19.83 29.43
CA GLU A 406 -93.24 18.62 28.74
C GLU A 406 -92.39 18.37 27.50
N LEU A 407 -92.04 19.39 26.71
CA LEU A 407 -91.13 19.24 25.57
C LEU A 407 -89.72 18.85 26.03
N SER A 408 -89.23 19.41 27.14
CA SER A 408 -87.95 19.03 27.74
C SER A 408 -87.98 17.64 28.34
N GLU A 409 -89.09 17.25 28.98
CA GLU A 409 -89.32 15.92 29.53
C GLU A 409 -89.44 14.89 28.41
N VAL A 410 -90.10 15.22 27.29
CA VAL A 410 -90.15 14.37 26.09
C VAL A 410 -88.78 14.25 25.42
N ARG A 411 -87.96 15.32 25.40
CA ARG A 411 -86.58 15.25 24.90
C ARG A 411 -85.66 14.46 25.84
N ALA A 412 -85.84 14.60 27.15
CA ALA A 412 -85.15 13.81 28.17
C ALA A 412 -85.58 12.35 28.08
N ALA A 413 -86.87 12.07 27.89
CA ALA A 413 -87.40 10.73 27.65
C ALA A 413 -86.92 10.17 26.31
N GLN A 414 -86.77 10.98 25.27
CA GLN A 414 -86.20 10.56 23.99
C GLN A 414 -84.71 10.22 24.12
N THR A 415 -83.94 11.02 24.86
CA THR A 415 -82.52 10.73 25.13
C THR A 415 -82.35 9.53 26.07
N SER A 416 -83.22 9.40 27.08
CA SER A 416 -83.31 8.19 27.91
C SER A 416 -83.68 6.97 27.07
N ALA A 417 -84.70 7.07 26.21
CA ALA A 417 -85.12 6.00 25.31
C ALA A 417 -84.04 5.67 24.27
N LEU A 418 -83.27 6.64 23.76
CA LEU A 418 -82.11 6.37 22.91
C LEU A 418 -80.97 5.72 23.71
N GLY A 419 -80.79 6.11 24.97
CA GLY A 419 -79.87 5.47 25.91
C GLY A 419 -80.30 4.03 26.22
N GLU A 420 -81.59 3.78 26.39
CA GLU A 420 -82.21 2.47 26.59
C GLU A 420 -82.17 1.64 25.31
N ILE A 421 -82.36 2.24 24.13
CA ILE A 421 -82.22 1.56 22.84
C ILE A 421 -80.76 1.18 22.61
N ASN A 422 -79.82 2.08 22.87
CA ASN A 422 -78.39 1.79 22.75
C ASN A 422 -77.96 0.77 23.82
N GLY A 423 -78.50 0.88 25.03
CA GLY A 423 -78.33 -0.08 26.12
C GLY A 423 -78.94 -1.44 25.79
N ALA A 424 -80.12 -1.48 25.19
CA ALA A 424 -80.81 -2.69 24.73
C ALA A 424 -80.18 -3.27 23.47
N GLN A 425 -79.56 -2.47 22.61
CA GLN A 425 -78.74 -2.92 21.49
C GLN A 425 -77.40 -3.47 21.97
N ALA A 426 -76.79 -2.85 22.99
CA ALA A 426 -75.58 -3.37 23.63
C ALA A 426 -75.89 -4.65 24.41
N GLN A 427 -76.99 -4.70 25.15
CA GLN A 427 -77.53 -5.91 25.77
C GLN A 427 -77.91 -6.93 24.70
N GLY A 428 -78.50 -6.53 23.58
CA GLY A 428 -78.82 -7.42 22.46
C GLY A 428 -77.58 -7.99 21.80
N LYS A 429 -76.49 -7.21 21.68
CA LYS A 429 -75.18 -7.70 21.27
C LYS A 429 -74.55 -8.61 22.32
N ASN A 430 -74.69 -8.30 23.60
CA ASN A 430 -74.21 -9.13 24.70
C ASN A 430 -75.01 -10.43 24.83
N TYR A 431 -76.33 -10.39 24.61
CA TYR A 431 -77.22 -11.54 24.57
C TYR A 431 -76.99 -12.34 23.30
N ASN A 432 -76.71 -11.72 22.14
CA ASN A 432 -76.28 -12.45 20.95
C ASN A 432 -74.90 -13.07 21.14
N ALA A 433 -73.96 -12.38 21.79
CA ALA A 433 -72.68 -12.96 22.17
C ALA A 433 -72.88 -14.10 23.17
N LYS A 434 -73.83 -13.96 24.10
CA LYS A 434 -74.18 -15.00 25.08
C LYS A 434 -74.95 -16.15 24.45
N ILE A 435 -75.80 -15.91 23.45
CA ILE A 435 -76.48 -16.92 22.64
C ILE A 435 -75.44 -17.64 21.81
N ASN A 436 -74.54 -16.93 21.12
CA ASN A 436 -73.44 -17.57 20.40
C ASN A 436 -72.52 -18.36 21.33
N GLN A 437 -72.28 -17.85 22.54
CA GLN A 437 -71.53 -18.58 23.56
C GLN A 437 -72.31 -19.80 24.07
N LEU A 438 -73.61 -19.67 24.33
CA LEU A 438 -74.48 -20.77 24.77
C LEU A 438 -74.74 -21.77 23.65
N ASP A 439 -74.72 -21.35 22.40
CA ASP A 439 -74.80 -22.17 21.20
C ASP A 439 -73.47 -22.88 20.99
N GLN A 440 -72.33 -22.21 21.19
CA GLN A 440 -71.02 -22.86 21.22
C GLN A 440 -70.91 -23.83 22.40
N GLU A 441 -71.44 -23.47 23.58
CA GLU A 441 -71.51 -24.34 24.75
C GLU A 441 -72.52 -25.47 24.51
N SER A 442 -73.61 -25.25 23.77
CA SER A 442 -74.59 -26.27 23.37
C SER A 442 -74.01 -27.19 22.30
N PHE A 443 -73.24 -26.69 21.33
CA PHE A 443 -72.47 -27.47 20.37
C PHE A 443 -71.34 -28.24 21.07
N SER A 444 -70.69 -27.62 22.05
CA SER A 444 -69.69 -28.26 22.89
C SER A 444 -70.34 -29.30 23.79
N GLN A 445 -71.52 -29.03 24.35
CA GLN A 445 -72.31 -29.95 25.17
C GLN A 445 -72.95 -31.04 24.33
N GLN A 446 -73.29 -30.80 23.07
CA GLN A 446 -73.63 -31.83 22.08
C GLN A 446 -72.39 -32.63 21.73
N GLY A 447 -71.22 -32.00 21.61
CA GLY A 447 -69.93 -32.69 21.48
C GLY A 447 -69.60 -33.52 22.72
N VAL A 448 -69.93 -33.04 23.92
CA VAL A 448 -69.77 -33.75 25.18
C VAL A 448 -70.83 -34.82 25.32
N LEU A 449 -72.08 -34.60 24.91
CA LEU A 449 -73.15 -35.59 24.88
C LEU A 449 -72.82 -36.67 23.85
N TYR A 450 -72.37 -36.32 22.65
CA TYR A 450 -71.80 -37.28 21.71
C TYR A 450 -70.57 -37.96 22.29
N SER A 451 -69.70 -37.27 23.02
CA SER A 451 -68.56 -37.91 23.67
C SER A 451 -68.99 -38.83 24.81
N VAL A 452 -70.07 -38.50 25.53
CA VAL A 452 -70.60 -39.23 26.67
C VAL A 452 -71.45 -40.38 26.18
N GLU A 453 -72.25 -40.24 25.14
CA GLU A 453 -72.96 -41.30 24.41
C GLU A 453 -71.97 -42.21 23.71
N PHE A 454 -70.92 -41.68 23.10
CA PHE A 454 -69.79 -42.46 22.58
C PHE A 454 -69.03 -43.14 23.71
N ASN A 455 -68.82 -42.49 24.85
CA ASN A 455 -68.19 -43.09 26.02
C ASN A 455 -69.11 -44.11 26.69
N VAL A 456 -70.43 -43.94 26.66
CA VAL A 456 -71.44 -44.87 27.15
C VAL A 456 -71.50 -46.06 26.21
N GLN A 457 -71.52 -45.88 24.90
CA GLN A 457 -71.40 -46.96 23.91
C GLN A 457 -70.02 -47.63 23.96
N GLN A 458 -68.95 -46.89 24.24
CA GLN A 458 -67.61 -47.44 24.49
C GLN A 458 -67.57 -48.18 25.81
N MET A 459 -68.26 -47.73 26.85
CA MET A 459 -68.34 -48.39 28.16
C MET A 459 -69.25 -49.61 28.09
N GLU A 460 -70.34 -49.58 27.33
CA GLU A 460 -71.17 -50.73 26.99
C GLU A 460 -70.38 -51.73 26.14
N LYS A 461 -69.62 -51.28 25.13
CA LYS A 461 -68.67 -52.13 24.39
C LYS A 461 -67.50 -52.62 25.25
N LYS A 462 -67.01 -51.84 26.22
CA LYS A 462 -65.96 -52.23 27.17
C LYS A 462 -66.48 -53.18 28.22
N VAL A 463 -67.74 -53.06 28.65
CA VAL A 463 -68.44 -53.97 29.56
C VAL A 463 -68.77 -55.26 28.84
N SER A 464 -69.21 -55.22 27.57
CA SER A 464 -69.36 -56.42 26.72
C SER A 464 -68.00 -57.06 26.38
N ARG A 465 -66.93 -56.27 26.17
CA ARG A 465 -65.54 -56.76 26.01
C ARG A 465 -64.94 -57.30 27.31
N ALA A 466 -65.27 -56.73 28.47
CA ALA A 466 -64.81 -57.19 29.79
C ALA A 466 -65.58 -58.45 30.22
N LYS A 467 -66.84 -58.61 29.78
CA LYS A 467 -67.63 -59.84 29.86
C LYS A 467 -67.17 -60.94 28.88
N GLY A 468 -66.26 -60.64 27.95
CA GLY A 468 -65.54 -61.63 27.14
C GLY A 468 -66.02 -61.84 25.71
N GLU A 469 -66.98 -61.05 25.20
CA GLU A 469 -67.49 -61.21 23.84
C GLU A 469 -66.86 -60.18 22.88
N ARG A 470 -66.20 -60.67 21.82
CA ARG A 470 -65.65 -59.89 20.69
C ARG A 470 -66.11 -60.52 19.37
N THR A 471 -66.33 -59.72 18.34
CA THR A 471 -66.62 -60.18 16.96
C THR A 471 -65.38 -60.83 16.33
N GLU A 472 -65.56 -61.86 15.49
CA GLU A 472 -64.45 -62.66 14.94
C GLU A 472 -63.49 -61.85 14.05
N GLU A 473 -63.98 -60.82 13.37
CA GLU A 473 -63.18 -59.92 12.52
C GLU A 473 -62.27 -59.01 13.35
N GLU A 474 -62.78 -58.37 14.40
CA GLU A 474 -61.95 -57.58 15.33
C GLU A 474 -60.92 -58.45 16.05
N ARG A 475 -61.25 -59.72 16.30
CA ARG A 475 -60.30 -60.66 16.91
C ARG A 475 -59.16 -60.97 15.94
N LYS A 476 -59.44 -61.18 14.65
CA LYS A 476 -58.40 -61.37 13.62
C LYS A 476 -57.57 -60.11 13.39
N GLU A 477 -58.19 -58.95 13.22
CA GLU A 477 -57.47 -57.69 13.02
C GLU A 477 -56.61 -57.31 14.24
N LEU A 478 -57.09 -57.52 15.46
CA LEU A 478 -56.27 -57.30 16.65
C LEU A 478 -55.14 -58.32 16.76
N HIS A 479 -55.33 -59.59 16.36
CA HIS A 479 -54.22 -60.55 16.29
C HIS A 479 -53.23 -60.18 15.19
N ASP A 480 -53.67 -59.75 14.02
CA ASP A 480 -52.78 -59.30 12.94
C ASP A 480 -52.02 -58.04 13.33
N LYS A 481 -52.66 -57.12 14.07
CA LYS A 481 -52.02 -55.92 14.59
C LYS A 481 -51.09 -56.22 15.77
N ILE A 482 -51.41 -57.21 16.60
CA ILE A 482 -50.49 -57.72 17.63
C ILE A 482 -49.30 -58.41 16.96
N ASN A 483 -49.51 -59.23 15.94
CA ASN A 483 -48.46 -59.91 15.18
C ASN A 483 -47.57 -58.90 14.46
N LEU A 484 -48.14 -57.84 13.88
CA LEU A 484 -47.39 -56.75 13.26
C LEU A 484 -46.61 -55.94 14.30
N LEU A 485 -47.23 -55.61 15.44
CA LEU A 485 -46.53 -54.91 16.51
C LEU A 485 -45.41 -55.78 17.11
N GLN A 486 -45.62 -57.08 17.25
CA GLN A 486 -44.60 -58.04 17.66
C GLN A 486 -43.49 -58.18 16.61
N SER A 487 -43.81 -58.21 15.31
CA SER A 487 -42.79 -58.23 14.26
C SER A 487 -41.97 -56.94 14.25
N THR A 488 -42.62 -55.77 14.44
CA THR A 488 -41.90 -54.50 14.55
C THR A 488 -41.07 -54.41 15.82
N LEU A 489 -41.55 -54.96 16.94
CA LEU A 489 -40.78 -55.02 18.18
C LEU A 489 -39.56 -55.94 18.01
N ASP A 490 -39.74 -57.12 17.41
CA ASP A 490 -38.65 -58.05 17.11
C ASP A 490 -37.64 -57.45 16.13
N GLU A 491 -38.10 -56.68 15.14
CA GLU A 491 -37.24 -55.92 14.22
C GLU A 491 -36.48 -54.81 14.95
N LEU A 492 -37.14 -54.04 15.81
CA LEU A 492 -36.50 -53.01 16.62
C LEU A 492 -35.51 -53.61 17.62
N GLU A 493 -35.82 -54.76 18.22
CA GLU A 493 -34.89 -55.49 19.08
C GLU A 493 -33.70 -56.04 18.30
N LYS A 494 -33.91 -56.57 17.09
CA LYS A 494 -32.82 -56.96 16.19
C LYS A 494 -31.95 -55.75 15.82
N GLN A 495 -32.57 -54.62 15.48
CA GLN A 495 -31.87 -53.36 15.19
C GLN A 495 -31.08 -52.88 16.41
N HIS A 496 -31.66 -52.94 17.60
CA HIS A 496 -30.98 -52.59 18.85
C HIS A 496 -29.79 -53.51 19.13
N ARG A 497 -29.95 -54.84 18.94
CA ARG A 497 -28.85 -55.81 19.08
C ARG A 497 -27.76 -55.55 18.03
N THR A 498 -28.12 -55.22 16.79
CA THR A 498 -27.14 -54.85 15.77
C THR A 498 -26.42 -53.55 16.12
N LEU A 499 -27.12 -52.53 16.62
CA LEU A 499 -26.51 -51.28 17.06
C LEU A 499 -25.58 -51.49 18.26
N GLN A 500 -26.00 -52.29 19.25
CA GLN A 500 -25.11 -52.68 20.36
C GLN A 500 -23.87 -53.42 19.88
N SER A 501 -24.01 -54.32 18.90
CA SER A 501 -22.86 -55.02 18.30
C SER A 501 -21.94 -54.06 17.54
N GLN A 502 -22.50 -53.08 16.82
CA GLN A 502 -21.74 -52.04 16.12
C GLN A 502 -21.02 -51.12 17.10
N VAL A 503 -21.66 -50.71 18.19
CA VAL A 503 -21.02 -49.90 19.24
C VAL A 503 -19.88 -50.67 19.90
N LYS A 504 -20.04 -51.98 20.16
CA LYS A 504 -18.93 -52.81 20.64
C LYS A 504 -17.81 -52.90 19.61
N ARG A 505 -18.13 -53.12 18.33
CA ARG A 505 -17.15 -53.17 17.24
C ARG A 505 -16.37 -51.86 17.13
N VAL A 506 -17.04 -50.71 17.18
CA VAL A 506 -16.40 -49.38 17.14
C VAL A 506 -15.51 -49.15 18.36
N ARG A 507 -15.93 -49.59 19.56
CA ARG A 507 -15.07 -49.52 20.76
C ARG A 507 -13.82 -50.38 20.63
N ASP A 508 -13.95 -51.58 20.08
CA ASP A 508 -12.83 -52.49 19.84
C ASP A 508 -11.91 -51.96 18.73
N GLU A 509 -12.46 -51.41 17.64
CA GLU A 509 -11.73 -50.73 16.56
C GLU A 509 -10.99 -49.49 17.11
N MET A 510 -11.63 -48.69 17.96
CA MET A 510 -11.00 -47.54 18.62
C MET A 510 -9.84 -47.97 19.53
N ARG A 511 -10.00 -49.08 20.27
CA ARG A 511 -8.94 -49.64 21.09
C ARG A 511 -7.79 -50.18 20.26
N GLN A 512 -8.08 -50.86 19.15
CA GLN A 512 -7.07 -51.35 18.21
C GLN A 512 -6.32 -50.18 17.54
N ALA A 513 -7.03 -49.11 17.16
CA ALA A 513 -6.44 -47.90 16.63
C ALA A 513 -5.53 -47.21 17.65
N ALA A 514 -5.94 -47.11 18.91
CA ALA A 514 -5.10 -46.56 19.98
C ALA A 514 -3.81 -47.37 20.18
N LEU A 515 -3.91 -48.71 20.20
CA LEU A 515 -2.73 -49.59 20.26
C LEU A 515 -1.84 -49.49 19.00
N ALA A 516 -2.44 -49.30 17.83
CA ALA A 516 -1.69 -49.09 16.59
C ALA A 516 -0.93 -47.76 16.61
N ILE A 517 -1.55 -46.69 17.13
CA ILE A 517 -0.91 -45.39 17.34
C ILE A 517 0.28 -45.54 18.29
N GLU A 518 0.10 -46.19 19.43
CA GLU A 518 1.19 -46.42 20.39
C GLU A 518 2.37 -47.20 19.76
N ARG A 519 2.08 -48.25 18.98
CA ARG A 519 3.11 -48.98 18.22
C ARG A 519 3.81 -48.10 17.19
N LEU A 520 3.05 -47.26 16.48
CA LEU A 520 3.62 -46.33 15.51
C LEU A 520 4.49 -45.27 16.18
N GLU A 521 4.11 -44.76 17.35
CA GLU A 521 4.92 -43.82 18.13
C GLU A 521 6.23 -44.44 18.60
N VAL A 522 6.20 -45.69 19.08
CA VAL A 522 7.42 -46.44 19.43
C VAL A 522 8.30 -46.64 18.19
N SER A 523 7.71 -47.04 17.06
CA SER A 523 8.47 -47.17 15.81
C SER A 523 9.05 -45.84 15.34
N ARG A 524 8.32 -44.73 15.49
CA ARG A 524 8.77 -43.38 15.12
C ARG A 524 9.96 -42.95 15.96
N LYS A 525 9.93 -43.21 17.26
CA LYS A 525 11.06 -42.92 18.16
C LYS A 525 12.30 -43.72 17.74
N ARG A 526 12.13 -45.01 17.47
CA ARG A 526 13.23 -45.85 17.00
C ARG A 526 13.79 -45.39 15.64
N THR A 527 12.94 -45.07 14.67
CA THR A 527 13.41 -44.55 13.38
C THR A 527 14.08 -43.19 13.53
N LEU A 528 13.65 -42.36 14.49
CA LEU A 528 14.30 -41.08 14.77
C LEU A 528 15.69 -41.29 15.36
N GLU A 529 15.85 -42.24 16.28
CA GLU A 529 17.16 -42.65 16.81
C GLU A 529 18.07 -43.16 15.68
N GLU A 530 17.56 -44.04 14.81
CA GLU A 530 18.29 -44.54 13.64
C GLU A 530 18.69 -43.40 12.68
N VAL A 531 17.80 -42.43 12.43
CA VAL A 531 18.11 -41.25 11.61
C VAL A 531 19.23 -40.43 12.25
N LEU A 532 19.13 -40.12 13.55
CA LEU A 532 20.18 -39.38 14.26
C LEU A 532 21.54 -40.10 14.21
N GLU A 533 21.56 -41.42 14.36
CA GLU A 533 22.77 -42.23 14.19
C GLU A 533 23.33 -42.11 12.77
N THR A 534 22.49 -42.18 11.73
CA THR A 534 22.94 -42.00 10.35
C THR A 534 23.41 -40.58 10.05
N GLU A 535 22.80 -39.54 10.63
CA GLU A 535 23.23 -38.15 10.49
C GLU A 535 24.60 -37.93 11.15
N LEU A 536 24.81 -38.50 12.34
CA LEU A 536 26.11 -38.49 13.00
C LEU A 536 27.17 -39.22 12.17
N PHE A 537 26.81 -40.36 11.57
CA PHE A 537 27.72 -41.08 10.67
C PHE A 537 28.03 -40.25 9.41
N CYS A 538 27.02 -39.67 8.76
CA CYS A 538 27.18 -38.81 7.58
C CYS A 538 28.07 -37.60 7.89
N THR A 539 27.83 -36.89 8.99
CA THR A 539 28.65 -35.74 9.40
C THR A 539 30.08 -36.14 9.71
N HIS A 540 30.30 -37.29 10.35
CA HIS A 540 31.63 -37.84 10.56
C HIS A 540 32.33 -38.16 9.22
N THR A 541 31.66 -38.87 8.31
CA THR A 541 32.24 -39.20 7.00
C THR A 541 32.51 -37.96 6.13
N ASP A 542 31.70 -36.91 6.23
CA ASP A 542 31.94 -35.63 5.54
C ASP A 542 33.18 -34.92 6.10
N GLN A 543 33.36 -34.93 7.42
CA GLN A 543 34.58 -34.41 8.05
C GLN A 543 35.82 -35.20 7.63
N GLU A 544 35.75 -36.53 7.62
CA GLU A 544 36.83 -37.39 7.14
C GLU A 544 37.14 -37.14 5.66
N SER A 545 36.11 -37.02 4.81
CA SER A 545 36.26 -36.69 3.40
C SER A 545 37.00 -35.37 3.20
N LYS A 546 36.62 -34.32 3.94
CA LYS A 546 37.31 -33.02 3.91
C LYS A 546 38.77 -33.11 4.35
N VAL A 547 39.09 -33.96 5.33
CA VAL A 547 40.48 -34.22 5.73
C VAL A 547 41.24 -34.92 4.59
N MET A 548 40.64 -35.93 3.96
CA MET A 548 41.25 -36.66 2.83
C MET A 548 41.43 -35.76 1.60
N GLU A 549 40.51 -34.84 1.32
CA GLU A 549 40.63 -33.84 0.26
C GLU A 549 41.82 -32.92 0.49
N LYS A 550 41.98 -32.37 1.70
CA LYS A 550 43.15 -31.56 2.07
C LYS A 550 44.45 -32.35 1.92
N GLN A 551 44.48 -33.61 2.36
CA GLN A 551 45.65 -34.46 2.18
C GLN A 551 45.96 -34.70 0.69
N ARG A 552 44.94 -34.89 -0.14
CA ARG A 552 45.10 -35.02 -1.60
C ARG A 552 45.67 -33.75 -2.21
N GLU A 553 45.16 -32.58 -1.82
CA GLU A 553 45.67 -31.29 -2.28
C GLU A 553 47.13 -31.07 -1.88
N ASP A 554 47.49 -31.36 -0.62
CA ASP A 554 48.88 -31.30 -0.14
C ASP A 554 49.80 -32.24 -0.93
N LEU A 555 49.33 -33.45 -1.27
CA LEU A 555 50.06 -34.38 -2.10
C LEU A 555 50.20 -33.90 -3.55
N LEU A 556 49.16 -33.29 -4.14
CA LEU A 556 49.24 -32.69 -5.47
C LEU A 556 50.26 -31.56 -5.51
N ILE A 557 50.26 -30.67 -4.50
CA ILE A 557 51.28 -29.62 -4.37
C ILE A 557 52.69 -30.22 -4.27
N LYS A 558 52.85 -31.31 -3.51
CA LYS A 558 54.14 -32.05 -3.45
C LYS A 558 54.54 -32.63 -4.79
N VAL A 559 53.61 -33.19 -5.56
CA VAL A 559 53.88 -33.69 -6.92
C VAL A 559 54.28 -32.54 -7.84
N ASP A 560 53.54 -31.43 -7.86
CA ASP A 560 53.84 -30.28 -8.71
C ASP A 560 55.20 -29.65 -8.37
N THR A 561 55.54 -29.55 -7.08
CA THR A 561 56.86 -29.08 -6.66
C THR A 561 57.98 -30.02 -7.10
N GLN A 562 57.76 -31.34 -7.01
CA GLN A 562 58.70 -32.33 -7.54
C GLN A 562 58.81 -32.27 -9.06
N GLU A 563 57.71 -32.08 -9.80
CA GLU A 563 57.75 -31.87 -11.24
C GLU A 563 58.54 -30.62 -11.61
N LEU A 564 58.36 -29.51 -10.88
CA LEU A 564 59.12 -28.30 -11.09
C LEU A 564 60.61 -28.52 -10.84
N GLN A 565 60.96 -29.24 -9.78
CA GLN A 565 62.34 -29.64 -9.49
C GLN A 565 62.91 -30.53 -10.60
N LEU A 566 62.15 -31.51 -11.08
CA LEU A 566 62.54 -32.37 -12.21
C LEU A 566 62.74 -31.56 -13.49
N ARG A 567 61.87 -30.60 -13.78
CA ARG A 567 62.03 -29.70 -14.94
C ARG A 567 63.30 -28.85 -14.81
N ARG A 568 63.59 -28.30 -13.63
CA ARG A 568 64.83 -27.56 -13.35
C ARG A 568 66.07 -28.45 -13.54
N LEU A 569 66.06 -29.67 -13.01
CA LEU A 569 67.15 -30.63 -13.16
C LEU A 569 67.33 -31.06 -14.62
N ARG A 570 66.25 -31.31 -15.36
CA ARG A 570 66.29 -31.60 -16.81
C ARG A 570 66.84 -30.42 -17.61
N ALA A 571 66.46 -29.19 -17.27
CA ALA A 571 67.00 -28.00 -17.93
C ALA A 571 68.50 -27.84 -17.64
N ALA A 572 68.93 -28.05 -16.39
CA ALA A 572 70.34 -28.04 -16.01
C ALA A 572 71.13 -29.14 -16.75
N LEU A 573 70.58 -30.34 -16.86
CA LEU A 573 71.19 -31.44 -17.61
C LEU A 573 71.33 -31.08 -19.09
N ARG A 574 70.27 -30.59 -19.74
CA ARG A 574 70.31 -30.14 -21.14
C ARG A 574 71.34 -29.04 -21.37
N ALA A 575 71.51 -28.11 -20.42
CA ALA A 575 72.54 -27.09 -20.50
C ALA A 575 73.95 -27.70 -20.45
N ARG A 576 74.17 -28.68 -19.57
CA ARG A 576 75.44 -29.42 -19.49
C ARG A 576 75.70 -30.28 -20.72
N ASP A 577 74.67 -30.93 -21.27
CA ASP A 577 74.78 -31.69 -22.52
C ASP A 577 75.14 -30.78 -23.70
N ALA A 578 74.53 -29.58 -23.78
CA ALA A 578 74.89 -28.59 -24.79
C ALA A 578 76.33 -28.08 -24.62
N GLU A 579 76.76 -27.76 -23.39
CA GLU A 579 78.15 -27.42 -23.10
C GLU A 579 79.09 -28.55 -23.53
N LEU A 580 78.78 -29.81 -23.21
CA LEU A 580 79.58 -30.96 -23.58
C LEU A 580 79.66 -31.15 -25.09
N LEU A 581 78.55 -31.01 -25.81
CA LEU A 581 78.53 -31.04 -27.27
C LEU A 581 79.41 -29.93 -27.86
N THR A 582 79.33 -28.69 -27.35
CA THR A 582 80.22 -27.61 -27.83
C THR A 582 81.69 -27.88 -27.54
N LEU A 583 82.01 -28.52 -26.41
CA LEU A 583 83.37 -28.93 -26.08
C LEU A 583 83.85 -30.08 -26.97
N GLU A 584 82.99 -31.05 -27.27
CA GLU A 584 83.30 -32.11 -28.22
C GLU A 584 83.51 -31.57 -29.64
N GLU A 585 82.70 -30.63 -30.09
CA GLU A 585 82.87 -29.94 -31.37
C GLU A 585 84.20 -29.18 -31.42
N ARG A 586 84.52 -28.41 -30.37
CA ARG A 586 85.83 -27.74 -30.26
C ARG A 586 86.99 -28.72 -30.23
N LYS A 587 86.85 -29.84 -29.53
CA LYS A 587 87.86 -30.90 -29.51
C LYS A 587 88.06 -31.48 -30.91
N ARG A 588 86.99 -31.84 -31.62
CA ARG A 588 87.05 -32.36 -32.99
C ARG A 588 87.66 -31.34 -33.96
N GLN A 589 87.32 -30.06 -33.82
CA GLN A 589 87.93 -28.97 -34.60
C GLN A 589 89.43 -28.88 -34.34
N LEU A 590 89.86 -28.86 -33.08
CA LEU A 590 91.28 -28.83 -32.73
C LEU A 590 92.02 -30.09 -33.20
N GLU A 591 91.42 -31.27 -33.11
CA GLU A 591 92.00 -32.51 -33.64
C GLU A 591 92.18 -32.44 -35.16
N ALA A 592 91.21 -31.87 -35.89
CA ALA A 592 91.31 -31.65 -37.33
C ALA A 592 92.41 -30.62 -37.67
N ASP A 593 92.44 -29.48 -36.98
CA ASP A 593 93.47 -28.45 -37.16
C ASP A 593 94.87 -29.01 -36.91
N VAL A 594 95.04 -29.82 -35.85
CA VAL A 594 96.32 -30.49 -35.55
C VAL A 594 96.69 -31.46 -36.66
N ALA A 595 95.76 -32.29 -37.14
CA ALA A 595 96.02 -33.22 -38.24
C ALA A 595 96.39 -32.50 -39.54
N GLU A 596 95.75 -31.36 -39.85
CA GLU A 596 96.12 -30.51 -40.99
C GLU A 596 97.54 -29.94 -40.83
N ARG A 597 97.87 -29.41 -39.65
CA ARG A 597 99.22 -28.92 -39.35
C ARG A 597 100.28 -30.01 -39.43
N GLU A 598 100.00 -31.21 -38.95
CA GLU A 598 100.90 -32.36 -39.07
C GLU A 598 101.12 -32.72 -40.54
N ALA A 599 100.05 -32.74 -41.36
CA ALA A 599 100.17 -32.99 -42.80
C ALA A 599 100.96 -31.89 -43.53
N GLU A 600 100.75 -30.61 -43.18
CA GLU A 600 101.55 -29.48 -43.69
C GLU A 600 103.03 -29.65 -43.35
N ILE A 601 103.35 -29.94 -42.09
CA ILE A 601 104.73 -30.18 -41.62
C ILE A 601 105.33 -31.37 -42.36
N ASP A 602 104.58 -32.46 -42.56
CA ASP A 602 105.03 -33.63 -43.30
C ASP A 602 105.37 -33.30 -44.76
N VAL A 603 104.55 -32.49 -45.43
CA VAL A 603 104.83 -32.01 -46.79
C VAL A 603 106.09 -31.15 -46.80
N HIS A 604 106.22 -30.20 -45.86
CA HIS A 604 107.43 -29.38 -45.72
C HIS A 604 108.68 -30.24 -45.45
N GLN A 605 108.59 -31.24 -44.57
CA GLN A 605 109.69 -32.17 -44.31
C GLN A 605 110.05 -32.98 -45.57
N ARG A 606 109.07 -33.44 -46.36
CA ARG A 606 109.34 -34.15 -47.62
C ARG A 606 110.02 -33.25 -48.64
N LEU A 607 109.58 -31.98 -48.76
CA LEU A 607 110.22 -30.98 -49.61
C LEU A 607 111.67 -30.74 -49.18
N LEU A 608 111.92 -30.48 -47.90
CA LEU A 608 113.28 -30.30 -47.37
C LEU A 608 114.16 -31.53 -47.58
N ARG A 609 113.62 -32.75 -47.44
CA ARG A 609 114.34 -34.00 -47.74
C ARG A 609 114.66 -34.11 -49.24
N MET A 610 113.77 -33.68 -50.13
CA MET A 610 114.03 -33.64 -51.58
C MET A 610 115.09 -32.59 -51.91
N GLU A 611 115.03 -31.39 -51.34
CA GLU A 611 116.06 -30.37 -51.51
C GLU A 611 117.43 -30.86 -51.05
N CYS A 612 117.50 -31.54 -49.89
CA CYS A 612 118.74 -32.17 -49.41
C CYS A 612 119.27 -33.23 -50.41
N LYS A 613 118.40 -34.07 -50.97
CA LYS A 613 118.79 -35.06 -51.99
C LYS A 613 119.31 -34.40 -53.26
N MET A 614 118.63 -33.36 -53.75
CA MET A 614 119.07 -32.62 -54.94
C MET A 614 120.43 -31.96 -54.70
N ALA A 615 120.63 -31.33 -53.54
CA ALA A 615 121.91 -30.76 -53.15
C ALA A 615 123.02 -31.84 -53.01
N GLU A 616 122.70 -33.02 -52.49
CA GLU A 616 123.63 -34.15 -52.46
C GLU A 616 123.98 -34.67 -53.86
N GLU A 617 123.02 -34.71 -54.79
CA GLU A 617 123.26 -35.07 -56.18
C GLU A 617 124.13 -34.04 -56.90
N GLU A 618 123.89 -32.74 -56.68
CA GLU A 618 124.75 -31.66 -57.16
C GLU A 618 126.16 -31.78 -56.58
N ARG A 619 126.29 -32.03 -55.27
CA ARG A 619 127.59 -32.29 -54.63
C ARG A 619 128.29 -33.48 -55.27
N LYS A 620 127.58 -34.59 -55.53
CA LYS A 620 128.14 -35.78 -56.21
C LYS A 620 128.59 -35.43 -57.63
N ARG A 621 127.80 -34.68 -58.41
CA ARG A 621 128.18 -34.19 -59.76
C ARG A 621 129.45 -33.32 -59.71
N LEU A 622 129.51 -32.35 -58.79
CA LEU A 622 130.69 -31.51 -58.61
C LEU A 622 131.93 -32.31 -58.18
N VAL A 623 131.76 -33.32 -57.33
CA VAL A 623 132.86 -34.24 -56.96
C VAL A 623 133.34 -35.02 -58.19
N THR A 624 132.45 -35.52 -59.04
CA THR A 624 132.86 -36.19 -60.29
C THR A 624 133.59 -35.24 -61.25
N GLU A 625 133.10 -34.01 -61.44
CA GLU A 625 133.80 -33.01 -62.25
C GLU A 625 135.17 -32.65 -61.68
N LEU A 626 135.28 -32.54 -60.35
CA LEU A 626 136.54 -32.26 -59.67
C LEU A 626 137.54 -33.42 -59.84
N LEU A 627 137.09 -34.67 -59.80
CA LEU A 627 137.92 -35.84 -60.08
C LEU A 627 138.43 -35.82 -61.53
N ASP A 628 137.59 -35.48 -62.50
CA ASP A 628 138.01 -35.38 -63.90
C ASP A 628 138.94 -34.19 -64.15
N ARG A 629 138.70 -33.04 -63.50
CA ARG A 629 139.66 -31.92 -63.50
C ARG A 629 140.99 -32.28 -62.84
N LYS A 630 141.00 -33.06 -61.76
CA LYS A 630 142.23 -33.58 -61.14
C LYS A 630 142.99 -34.49 -62.09
N LYS A 631 142.32 -35.40 -62.82
CA LYS A 631 142.95 -36.22 -63.88
C LYS A 631 143.56 -35.33 -64.97
N ASN A 632 142.86 -34.29 -65.41
CA ASN A 632 143.37 -33.33 -66.39
C ASN A 632 144.57 -32.53 -65.85
N LEU A 633 144.53 -32.10 -64.59
CA LEU A 633 145.64 -31.41 -63.93
C LEU A 633 146.88 -32.30 -63.83
N THR A 634 146.72 -33.59 -63.50
CA THR A 634 147.84 -34.54 -63.50
C THR A 634 148.43 -34.72 -64.91
N ALA A 635 147.59 -34.74 -65.95
CA ALA A 635 148.08 -34.76 -67.34
C ALA A 635 148.87 -33.49 -67.71
N VAL A 636 148.44 -32.30 -67.23
CA VAL A 636 149.15 -31.03 -67.45
C VAL A 636 150.43 -30.92 -66.61
N LYS A 637 150.44 -31.40 -65.36
CA LYS A 637 151.65 -31.47 -64.53
C LYS A 637 152.72 -32.36 -65.14
N ASN A 638 152.34 -33.54 -65.63
CA ASN A 638 153.26 -34.42 -66.36
C ASN A 638 153.80 -33.74 -67.64
N ARG A 639 153.01 -32.87 -68.29
CA ARG A 639 153.45 -32.08 -69.45
C ARG A 639 154.38 -30.92 -69.06
N GLN A 640 154.18 -30.28 -67.91
CA GLN A 640 155.02 -29.20 -67.39
C GLN A 640 156.34 -29.70 -66.79
N GLU A 641 156.38 -30.86 -66.13
CA GLU A 641 157.63 -31.48 -65.64
C GLU A 641 158.58 -31.82 -66.80
N VAL A 642 158.04 -32.15 -67.97
CA VAL A 642 158.83 -32.37 -69.21
C VAL A 642 159.32 -31.05 -69.84
N LEU A 643 158.64 -29.93 -69.61
CA LEU A 643 158.95 -28.61 -70.20
C LEU A 643 159.86 -27.72 -69.31
N VAL A 644 159.76 -27.85 -67.99
CA VAL A 644 160.56 -27.06 -67.02
C VAL A 644 162.01 -27.56 -66.91
N GLY A 645 162.32 -28.75 -67.40
CA GLY A 645 163.71 -29.24 -67.51
C GLY A 645 164.60 -28.52 -68.54
N ARG A 646 164.17 -27.40 -69.16
CA ARG A 646 164.84 -26.84 -70.35
C ARG A 646 165.20 -25.32 -70.40
N MET A 647 165.11 -24.47 -69.35
CA MET A 647 165.87 -23.17 -69.16
C MET A 647 165.32 -22.23 -68.05
N ASP A 648 166.16 -21.31 -67.53
CA ASP A 648 166.13 -20.59 -66.22
C ASP A 648 166.30 -19.01 -66.35
N PRO A 649 166.27 -18.16 -65.28
CA PRO A 649 165.44 -16.95 -65.20
C PRO A 649 166.21 -15.71 -64.67
N ALA A 650 166.93 -14.95 -65.52
CA ALA A 650 167.75 -13.83 -64.99
C ALA A 650 167.95 -12.59 -65.91
N GLN A 651 167.33 -12.46 -67.08
CA GLN A 651 167.55 -11.30 -67.96
C GLN A 651 166.29 -10.85 -68.73
N ALA A 652 166.02 -9.54 -68.71
CA ALA A 652 165.24 -8.73 -69.68
C ALA A 652 163.74 -8.41 -69.38
N ARG A 653 163.24 -7.17 -69.26
CA ARG A 653 163.75 -5.76 -69.24
C ARG A 653 162.50 -4.83 -69.18
N LEU A 654 162.41 -3.84 -68.29
CA LEU A 654 161.51 -2.66 -68.40
C LEU A 654 162.34 -1.36 -68.59
N SER A 655 161.75 -0.23 -69.05
CA SER A 655 162.47 1.06 -69.23
C SER A 655 161.68 2.35 -68.86
N GLN A 656 162.43 3.37 -68.42
CA GLN A 656 162.10 4.57 -67.64
C GLN A 656 161.44 5.75 -68.40
N ALA A 657 161.36 5.71 -69.73
CA ALA A 657 160.81 6.80 -70.56
C ALA A 657 159.27 6.81 -70.67
N GLN A 658 158.61 5.72 -70.28
CA GLN A 658 157.14 5.55 -70.40
C GLN A 658 156.35 6.31 -69.32
N LEU A 659 157.01 6.88 -68.30
CA LEU A 659 156.35 7.61 -67.20
C LEU A 659 156.34 9.15 -67.37
N VAL A 660 157.11 9.73 -68.29
CA VAL A 660 157.18 11.20 -68.51
C VAL A 660 156.39 11.68 -69.75
N ILE A 661 156.16 10.81 -70.74
CA ILE A 661 155.52 11.15 -72.02
C ILE A 661 153.98 11.29 -71.92
N ALA A 662 153.34 10.68 -70.93
CA ALA A 662 151.88 10.76 -70.76
C ALA A 662 151.40 12.16 -70.29
N ALA A 663 152.24 12.93 -69.59
CA ALA A 663 151.85 14.22 -69.00
C ALA A 663 151.95 15.42 -69.96
N ALA A 664 152.66 15.30 -71.10
CA ALA A 664 152.87 16.41 -72.03
C ALA A 664 151.78 16.55 -73.10
N LYS A 665 151.05 15.46 -73.42
CA LYS A 665 150.07 15.43 -74.53
C LYS A 665 148.76 16.18 -74.24
N GLU A 666 148.34 16.32 -72.99
CA GLU A 666 147.07 16.99 -72.65
C GLU A 666 147.11 18.52 -72.78
N ARG A 667 148.29 19.14 -72.94
CA ARG A 667 148.43 20.61 -73.06
C ARG A 667 148.31 21.15 -74.50
N GLU A 668 148.57 20.36 -75.54
CA GLU A 668 148.55 20.82 -76.95
C GLU A 668 147.16 20.85 -77.59
N GLU A 669 146.23 19.99 -77.17
CA GLU A 669 144.92 19.82 -77.81
C GLU A 669 143.95 21.00 -77.61
N LEU A 670 144.19 21.85 -76.60
CA LEU A 670 143.33 23.01 -76.29
C LEU A 670 143.65 24.25 -77.15
N GLN A 671 144.83 24.33 -77.79
CA GLN A 671 145.24 25.50 -78.58
C GLN A 671 144.72 25.48 -80.03
N TYR A 672 144.48 24.29 -80.61
CA TYR A 672 144.07 24.14 -82.02
C TYR A 672 142.61 24.53 -82.33
N ARG A 673 141.74 24.69 -81.31
CA ARG A 673 140.31 25.01 -81.50
C ARG A 673 140.00 26.51 -81.66
N GLY A 674 140.92 27.41 -81.27
CA GLY A 674 140.74 28.86 -81.38
C GLY A 674 140.82 29.40 -82.81
N ASP A 675 141.79 28.94 -83.60
CA ASP A 675 142.13 29.56 -84.90
C ASP A 675 141.07 29.33 -86.01
N SER A 676 140.13 28.39 -85.86
CA SER A 676 139.13 28.08 -86.90
C SER A 676 137.94 29.06 -86.96
N LEU A 677 137.64 29.76 -85.86
CA LEU A 677 136.46 30.62 -85.75
C LEU A 677 136.66 32.00 -86.42
N ASP A 678 137.88 32.53 -86.45
CA ASP A 678 138.19 33.85 -87.02
C ASP A 678 138.05 33.91 -88.56
N ALA A 679 138.17 32.78 -89.25
CA ALA A 679 138.05 32.73 -90.71
C ALA A 679 136.60 32.87 -91.24
N ARG A 680 135.58 32.68 -90.38
CA ARG A 680 134.15 32.72 -90.77
C ARG A 680 133.57 34.14 -90.77
N ILE A 681 134.11 35.03 -89.95
CA ILE A 681 133.61 36.40 -89.77
C ILE A 681 133.83 37.26 -91.04
N ARG A 682 134.98 37.12 -91.71
CA ARG A 682 135.34 37.93 -92.90
C ARG A 682 134.47 37.70 -94.16
N ARG A 683 133.64 36.64 -94.20
CA ARG A 683 132.75 36.36 -95.35
C ARG A 683 131.40 37.10 -95.29
N MET A 684 130.85 37.29 -94.09
CA MET A 684 129.55 37.93 -93.87
C MET A 684 129.57 39.44 -94.21
N GLU A 685 130.71 40.10 -94.04
CA GLU A 685 130.84 41.55 -94.27
C GLU A 685 130.68 41.96 -95.75
N LYS A 686 130.93 41.06 -96.71
CA LYS A 686 130.78 41.36 -98.16
C LYS A 686 129.33 41.29 -98.67
N GLU A 687 128.42 40.60 -97.97
CA GLU A 687 127.03 40.41 -98.41
C GLU A 687 126.13 41.61 -98.05
N MET A 688 126.45 42.34 -96.97
CA MET A 688 125.69 43.52 -96.54
C MET A 688 125.68 44.68 -97.55
N LEU A 689 126.78 44.91 -98.29
CA LEU A 689 126.91 46.02 -99.24
C LEU A 689 125.99 45.91 -100.48
N LYS A 690 125.50 44.71 -100.83
CA LYS A 690 124.61 44.52 -102.00
C LYS A 690 123.14 44.85 -101.68
N LEU A 691 122.72 44.71 -100.42
CA LEU A 691 121.33 44.92 -99.98
C LEU A 691 120.93 46.40 -99.89
N GLU A 692 121.89 47.30 -99.63
CA GLU A 692 121.61 48.74 -99.53
C GLU A 692 121.17 49.36 -100.86
N LYS A 693 121.71 48.91 -102.00
CA LYS A 693 121.37 49.47 -103.32
C LYS A 693 119.93 49.18 -103.77
N THR A 694 119.37 48.03 -103.39
CA THR A 694 117.98 47.65 -103.72
C THR A 694 116.92 48.44 -102.94
N ILE A 695 117.25 48.94 -101.75
CA ILE A 695 116.30 49.68 -100.90
C ILE A 695 116.03 51.10 -101.46
N ALA A 696 116.98 51.70 -102.19
CA ALA A 696 116.83 53.04 -102.74
C ALA A 696 115.75 53.14 -103.84
N VAL A 697 115.64 52.13 -104.71
CA VAL A 697 114.67 52.12 -105.83
C VAL A 697 113.22 51.96 -105.34
N ILE A 698 113.00 51.19 -104.28
CA ILE A 698 111.66 50.95 -103.71
C ILE A 698 111.09 52.22 -103.02
N LYS A 699 111.96 53.07 -102.46
CA LYS A 699 111.50 54.30 -101.78
C LYS A 699 110.89 55.34 -102.73
N ALA A 700 111.36 55.41 -103.98
CA ALA A 700 110.89 56.41 -104.96
C ALA A 700 109.49 56.08 -105.52
N SER A 701 109.19 54.80 -105.75
CA SER A 701 107.86 54.35 -106.23
C SER A 701 106.76 54.54 -105.18
N ASN A 702 107.07 54.33 -103.91
CA ASN A 702 106.11 54.45 -102.81
C ASN A 702 105.65 55.88 -102.50
N SER A 703 106.39 56.92 -102.91
CA SER A 703 105.97 58.31 -102.67
C SER A 703 104.82 58.73 -103.62
N GLN A 704 104.84 58.29 -104.88
CA GLN A 704 103.81 58.63 -105.86
C GLN A 704 102.46 57.92 -105.59
N TYR A 705 102.47 56.72 -105.03
CA TYR A 705 101.24 55.99 -104.67
C TYR A 705 100.51 56.59 -103.45
N LYS A 706 101.20 57.30 -102.56
CA LYS A 706 100.58 57.93 -101.38
C LYS A 706 99.64 59.08 -101.73
N HIS A 707 99.91 59.85 -102.78
CA HIS A 707 99.09 61.03 -103.14
C HIS A 707 97.70 60.69 -103.70
N LYS A 708 97.42 59.43 -104.07
CA LYS A 708 96.08 59.00 -104.53
C LYS A 708 95.13 58.59 -103.38
N PHE A 709 95.57 58.67 -102.12
CA PHE A 709 94.81 58.27 -100.92
C PHE A 709 94.51 59.43 -99.94
N ASP A 710 94.69 60.68 -100.35
CA ASP A 710 94.31 61.84 -99.52
C ASP A 710 92.78 62.05 -99.49
N LYS A 711 92.24 62.48 -98.34
CA LYS A 711 90.80 62.42 -97.99
C LYS A 711 90.01 63.68 -98.40
N VAL A 712 88.80 63.49 -98.93
CA VAL A 712 87.82 64.54 -99.33
C VAL A 712 87.35 65.37 -98.11
N CYS A 713 87.17 66.69 -98.26
CA CYS A 713 86.99 67.66 -97.16
C CYS A 713 85.53 68.17 -97.01
N ASP A 714 85.17 68.70 -95.83
CA ASP A 714 83.83 69.11 -95.33
C ASP A 714 83.00 70.12 -96.19
N ARG A 715 83.47 70.51 -97.39
CA ARG A 715 82.81 71.48 -98.27
C ARG A 715 81.89 70.87 -99.32
N ASP A 716 81.80 69.54 -99.41
CA ASP A 716 80.99 68.87 -100.43
C ASP A 716 79.51 68.74 -100.05
N GLU A 717 78.63 68.89 -101.05
CA GLU A 717 77.18 69.05 -100.91
C GLU A 717 76.49 67.83 -100.24
N GLU A 718 77.05 66.63 -100.39
CA GLU A 718 76.50 65.39 -99.84
C GLU A 718 76.59 65.30 -98.30
N VAL A 719 77.53 66.01 -97.66
CA VAL A 719 77.70 65.99 -96.19
C VAL A 719 76.69 66.91 -95.49
N GLN A 720 76.19 67.95 -96.15
CA GLN A 720 75.22 68.89 -95.57
C GLN A 720 73.81 68.32 -95.49
N THR A 721 73.38 67.54 -96.48
CA THR A 721 72.05 66.88 -96.49
C THR A 721 71.93 65.85 -95.36
N GLN A 722 73.03 65.15 -95.03
CA GLN A 722 73.07 64.20 -93.92
C GLN A 722 72.88 64.87 -92.54
N LYS A 723 73.37 66.10 -92.35
CA LYS A 723 73.21 66.85 -91.09
C LYS A 723 71.76 67.30 -90.86
N ALA A 724 71.05 67.72 -91.91
CA ALA A 724 69.66 68.17 -91.81
C ALA A 724 68.69 67.04 -91.40
N LEU A 725 68.86 65.84 -91.94
CA LEU A 725 68.03 64.67 -91.60
C LEU A 725 68.25 64.20 -90.15
N LYS A 726 69.50 64.28 -89.65
CA LYS A 726 69.83 63.94 -88.25
C LYS A 726 69.20 64.91 -87.24
N ALA A 727 68.96 66.17 -87.61
CA ALA A 727 68.29 67.14 -86.74
C ALA A 727 66.79 66.81 -86.55
N LYS A 728 66.07 66.48 -87.64
CA LYS A 728 64.64 66.11 -87.58
C LYS A 728 64.37 64.85 -86.75
N PHE A 729 65.28 63.87 -86.79
CA PHE A 729 65.16 62.66 -85.98
C PHE A 729 65.31 62.92 -84.47
N LYS A 730 66.09 63.95 -84.11
CA LYS A 730 66.31 64.34 -82.71
C LYS A 730 65.07 65.00 -82.08
N GLU A 731 64.33 65.79 -82.84
CA GLU A 731 63.05 66.39 -82.43
C GLU A 731 61.94 65.34 -82.20
N LEU A 732 61.81 64.35 -83.09
CA LEU A 732 60.82 63.29 -82.91
C LEU A 732 61.09 62.45 -81.65
N LYS A 733 62.37 62.25 -81.30
CA LYS A 733 62.77 61.50 -80.11
C LYS A 733 62.45 62.25 -78.80
N SER A 734 62.55 63.58 -78.78
CA SER A 734 62.20 64.37 -77.59
C SER A 734 60.69 64.40 -77.34
N VAL A 735 59.85 64.44 -78.38
CA VAL A 735 58.39 64.37 -78.26
C VAL A 735 57.93 63.02 -77.71
N MET A 736 58.53 61.92 -78.16
CA MET A 736 58.22 60.57 -77.65
C MET A 736 58.65 60.38 -76.19
N SER A 737 59.80 60.94 -75.80
CA SER A 737 60.25 60.91 -74.40
C SER A 737 59.35 61.72 -73.47
N ARG A 738 58.77 62.84 -73.94
CA ARG A 738 57.83 63.65 -73.15
C ARG A 738 56.52 62.90 -72.89
N ARG A 739 55.95 62.24 -73.90
CA ARG A 739 54.74 61.40 -73.73
C ARG A 739 54.97 60.20 -72.81
N ALA A 740 56.16 59.62 -72.82
CA ALA A 740 56.50 58.52 -71.92
C ALA A 740 56.61 58.98 -70.44
N LEU A 741 57.09 60.20 -70.20
CA LEU A 741 57.12 60.79 -68.86
C LEU A 741 55.70 61.09 -68.36
N GLU A 742 54.87 61.72 -69.20
CA GLU A 742 53.47 62.01 -68.87
C GLU A 742 52.68 60.72 -68.56
N ALA A 743 52.90 59.63 -69.30
CA ALA A 743 52.27 58.33 -69.02
C ALA A 743 52.73 57.70 -67.68
N ASN A 744 54.01 57.86 -67.32
CA ASN A 744 54.52 57.43 -66.03
C ASN A 744 53.99 58.28 -64.87
N ASP A 745 53.85 59.59 -65.06
CA ASP A 745 53.25 60.48 -64.06
C ASP A 745 51.75 60.16 -63.87
N PHE A 746 51.01 59.83 -64.94
CA PHE A 746 49.65 59.32 -64.84
C PHE A 746 49.57 57.95 -64.14
N SER A 747 50.53 57.07 -64.37
CA SER A 747 50.61 55.77 -63.69
C SER A 747 50.94 55.93 -62.20
N ALA A 748 51.86 56.84 -61.84
CA ALA A 748 52.23 57.12 -60.46
C ALA A 748 51.09 57.81 -59.69
N THR A 749 50.41 58.77 -60.32
CA THR A 749 49.22 59.39 -59.74
C THR A 749 48.05 58.42 -59.64
N ALA A 750 47.85 57.49 -60.59
CA ALA A 750 46.86 56.43 -60.48
C ALA A 750 47.16 55.46 -59.33
N LEU A 751 48.43 55.09 -59.11
CA LEU A 751 48.86 54.26 -57.98
C LEU A 751 48.64 54.97 -56.64
N ASN A 752 49.09 56.22 -56.52
CA ASN A 752 48.88 57.01 -55.31
C ASN A 752 47.38 57.22 -55.03
N LYS A 753 46.56 57.46 -56.06
CA LYS A 753 45.10 57.55 -55.91
C LYS A 753 44.45 56.21 -55.55
N LYS A 754 45.03 55.09 -55.99
CA LYS A 754 44.57 53.74 -55.62
C LYS A 754 44.91 53.39 -54.17
N ASP A 755 46.08 53.82 -53.71
CA ASP A 755 46.49 53.65 -52.31
C ASP A 755 45.77 54.64 -51.38
N GLU A 756 45.52 55.88 -51.82
CA GLU A 756 44.59 56.80 -51.15
C GLU A 756 43.16 56.23 -51.09
N LEU A 757 42.68 55.60 -52.17
CA LEU A 757 41.39 54.88 -52.19
C LEU A 757 41.39 53.69 -51.24
N ARG A 758 42.48 52.96 -51.10
CA ARG A 758 42.61 51.86 -50.13
C ARG A 758 42.64 52.37 -48.71
N SER A 759 43.36 53.45 -48.43
CA SER A 759 43.34 54.07 -47.11
C SER A 759 41.97 54.68 -46.80
N LEU A 760 41.30 55.27 -47.79
CA LEU A 760 39.94 55.79 -47.65
C LEU A 760 38.91 54.66 -47.57
N GLN A 761 39.14 53.50 -48.19
CA GLN A 761 38.30 52.30 -48.03
C GLN A 761 38.52 51.66 -46.67
N PHE A 762 39.75 51.64 -46.16
CA PHE A 762 40.04 51.18 -44.81
C PHE A 762 39.45 52.12 -43.76
N GLU A 763 39.60 53.44 -43.95
CA GLU A 763 38.94 54.44 -43.11
C GLU A 763 37.42 54.43 -43.31
N HIS A 764 36.88 54.18 -44.52
CA HIS A 764 35.44 54.03 -44.74
C HIS A 764 34.93 52.74 -44.11
N GLU A 765 35.65 51.63 -44.14
CA GLU A 765 35.27 50.40 -43.43
C GLU A 765 35.36 50.59 -41.93
N ARG A 766 36.39 51.30 -41.44
CA ARG A 766 36.51 51.64 -40.03
C ARG A 766 35.40 52.58 -39.60
N VAL A 767 35.13 53.63 -40.38
CA VAL A 767 34.04 54.60 -40.19
C VAL A 767 32.68 53.92 -40.35
N SER A 768 32.51 52.97 -41.27
CA SER A 768 31.26 52.20 -41.43
C SER A 768 31.07 51.18 -40.32
N ARG A 769 32.13 50.58 -39.77
CA ARG A 769 32.05 49.77 -38.56
C ARG A 769 31.73 50.62 -37.35
N THR A 770 32.37 51.78 -37.19
CA THR A 770 32.01 52.74 -36.15
C THR A 770 30.64 53.35 -36.40
N GLN A 771 30.18 53.52 -37.64
CA GLN A 771 28.85 54.02 -37.99
C GLN A 771 27.81 52.93 -37.75
N GLN A 772 28.11 51.66 -38.00
CA GLN A 772 27.24 50.53 -37.65
C GLN A 772 27.18 50.34 -36.14
N GLN A 773 28.30 50.49 -35.43
CA GLN A 773 28.33 50.51 -33.97
C GLN A 773 27.58 51.73 -33.44
N LEU A 774 27.79 52.93 -33.98
CA LEU A 774 27.04 54.14 -33.62
C LEU A 774 25.58 54.08 -34.06
N LEU A 775 25.21 53.35 -35.11
CA LEU A 775 23.82 53.12 -35.52
C LEU A 775 23.16 52.08 -34.63
N GLN A 776 23.88 51.04 -34.19
CA GLN A 776 23.41 50.09 -33.18
C GLN A 776 23.29 50.76 -31.81
N GLU A 777 24.26 51.60 -31.44
CA GLU A 777 24.20 52.45 -30.26
C GLU A 777 23.15 53.54 -30.41
N HIS A 778 22.92 54.11 -31.59
CA HIS A 778 21.83 55.07 -31.84
C HIS A 778 20.48 54.35 -31.88
N GLU A 779 20.37 53.11 -32.37
CA GLU A 779 19.14 52.31 -32.31
C GLU A 779 18.86 51.90 -30.87
N ALA A 780 19.87 51.45 -30.12
CA ALA A 780 19.76 51.18 -28.69
C ALA A 780 19.43 52.45 -27.90
N VAL A 781 20.08 53.59 -28.21
CA VAL A 781 19.77 54.90 -27.62
C VAL A 781 18.43 55.43 -28.14
N MET A 782 17.95 55.06 -29.32
CA MET A 782 16.60 55.42 -29.80
C MET A 782 15.55 54.56 -29.12
N GLU A 783 15.80 53.29 -28.86
CA GLU A 783 14.96 52.45 -28.02
C GLU A 783 14.99 52.96 -26.57
N ASP A 784 16.16 53.34 -26.04
CA ASP A 784 16.29 53.97 -24.74
C ASP A 784 15.66 55.37 -24.70
N VAL A 785 15.71 56.15 -25.78
CA VAL A 785 15.07 57.47 -25.90
C VAL A 785 13.57 57.32 -26.17
N LEU A 786 13.11 56.27 -26.83
CA LEU A 786 11.68 55.97 -26.99
C LEU A 786 11.11 55.46 -25.68
N THR A 787 11.81 54.58 -24.97
CA THR A 787 11.41 54.16 -23.62
C THR A 787 11.53 55.32 -22.63
N LEU A 788 12.58 56.15 -22.71
CA LEU A 788 12.71 57.38 -21.91
C LEU A 788 11.67 58.42 -22.32
N ARG A 789 11.30 58.56 -23.60
CA ARG A 789 10.20 59.44 -24.05
C ARG A 789 8.85 58.89 -23.63
N GLU A 790 8.65 57.58 -23.62
CA GLU A 790 7.45 56.97 -23.06
C GLU A 790 7.40 57.21 -21.54
N THR A 791 8.53 57.09 -20.83
CA THR A 791 8.59 57.44 -19.41
C THR A 791 8.47 58.95 -19.19
N ALA A 792 9.03 59.80 -20.05
CA ALA A 792 8.95 61.26 -19.97
C ALA A 792 7.55 61.74 -20.34
N VAL A 793 6.85 61.12 -21.28
CA VAL A 793 5.43 61.37 -21.55
C VAL A 793 4.58 60.87 -20.38
N ARG A 794 4.93 59.74 -19.73
CA ARG A 794 4.28 59.31 -18.48
C ARG A 794 4.55 60.28 -17.34
N TYR A 795 5.78 60.80 -17.21
CA TYR A 795 6.17 61.78 -16.20
C TYR A 795 5.59 63.17 -16.51
N ASP A 796 5.51 63.61 -17.76
CA ASP A 796 4.90 64.87 -18.20
C ASP A 796 3.38 64.80 -18.06
N GLN A 797 2.75 63.66 -18.35
CA GLN A 797 1.33 63.43 -18.01
C GLN A 797 1.12 63.38 -16.50
N ALA A 798 2.09 62.90 -15.70
CA ALA A 798 2.04 62.95 -14.24
C ALA A 798 2.32 64.35 -13.69
N ILE A 799 3.22 65.11 -14.32
CA ILE A 799 3.60 66.48 -13.97
C ILE A 799 2.50 67.46 -14.41
N GLU A 800 1.83 67.30 -15.54
CA GLU A 800 0.64 68.08 -15.90
C GLU A 800 -0.53 67.79 -14.96
N LYS A 801 -0.74 66.51 -14.58
CA LYS A 801 -1.70 66.14 -13.53
C LYS A 801 -1.35 66.72 -12.16
N ALA A 802 -0.06 66.87 -11.84
CA ALA A 802 0.40 67.52 -10.61
C ALA A 802 0.35 69.06 -10.69
N LYS A 803 0.66 69.66 -11.85
CA LYS A 803 0.60 71.11 -12.12
C LYS A 803 -0.84 71.63 -12.10
N ALA A 804 -1.84 70.80 -12.42
CA ALA A 804 -3.25 71.13 -12.25
C ALA A 804 -3.70 71.30 -10.78
N HIS A 805 -2.87 70.87 -9.81
CA HIS A 805 -3.17 70.90 -8.37
C HIS A 805 -2.21 71.77 -7.55
N VAL A 806 -1.35 72.59 -8.19
CA VAL A 806 -0.35 73.44 -7.52
C VAL A 806 -0.49 74.90 -7.98
N ASN A 807 -0.35 75.85 -7.05
CA ASN A 807 -0.51 77.29 -7.27
C ASN A 807 0.41 77.85 -8.37
N GLU A 808 -0.16 78.69 -9.25
CA GLU A 808 0.47 79.24 -10.46
C GLU A 808 1.75 80.07 -10.18
N ALA A 809 1.88 80.66 -8.99
CA ALA A 809 3.07 81.40 -8.58
C ALA A 809 4.29 80.47 -8.35
N ILE A 810 4.07 79.26 -7.83
CA ILE A 810 5.14 78.28 -7.58
C ILE A 810 5.61 77.66 -8.90
N VAL A 811 4.70 77.50 -9.86
CA VAL A 811 5.03 77.03 -11.22
C VAL A 811 5.93 78.04 -11.95
N ARG A 812 5.67 79.35 -11.82
CA ARG A 812 6.51 80.39 -12.42
C ARG A 812 7.90 80.50 -11.79
N ASP A 813 8.02 80.31 -10.48
CA ASP A 813 9.32 80.29 -9.80
C ASP A 813 10.15 79.07 -10.19
N ILE A 814 9.53 77.89 -10.33
CA ILE A 814 10.20 76.67 -10.81
C ILE A 814 10.66 76.86 -12.27
N ASP A 815 9.84 77.48 -13.13
CA ASP A 815 10.21 77.79 -14.51
C ASP A 815 11.36 78.82 -14.60
N LEU A 816 11.43 79.79 -13.68
CA LEU A 816 12.53 80.76 -13.57
C LEU A 816 13.85 80.10 -13.12
N VAL A 817 13.80 79.18 -12.17
CA VAL A 817 14.98 78.41 -11.75
C VAL A 817 15.45 77.49 -12.89
N CYS A 818 14.52 76.82 -13.57
CA CYS A 818 14.85 75.96 -14.71
C CYS A 818 15.45 76.74 -15.89
N THR A 819 14.98 77.97 -16.16
CA THR A 819 15.55 78.82 -17.22
C THR A 819 16.94 79.34 -16.87
N ARG A 820 17.21 79.63 -15.58
CA ARG A 820 18.53 80.01 -15.10
C ARG A 820 19.54 78.86 -15.19
N GLU A 821 19.17 77.66 -14.75
CA GLU A 821 20.04 76.49 -14.85
C GLU A 821 20.32 76.09 -16.30
N ARG A 822 19.33 76.26 -17.21
CA ARG A 822 19.51 76.05 -18.65
C ARG A 822 20.48 77.07 -19.26
N LEU A 823 20.43 78.33 -18.82
CA LEU A 823 21.37 79.36 -19.27
C LEU A 823 22.80 79.07 -18.80
N ASP A 824 23.00 78.71 -17.53
CA ASP A 824 24.34 78.39 -17.00
C ASP A 824 24.95 77.15 -17.69
N SER A 825 24.12 76.16 -17.99
CA SER A 825 24.54 74.97 -18.72
C SER A 825 24.91 75.29 -20.19
N ALA A 826 24.11 76.12 -20.87
CA ALA A 826 24.38 76.54 -22.24
C ALA A 826 25.68 77.37 -22.37
N VAL A 827 25.95 78.24 -21.40
CA VAL A 827 27.17 79.06 -21.35
C VAL A 827 28.41 78.19 -21.11
N SER A 828 28.29 77.21 -20.21
CA SER A 828 29.37 76.25 -19.93
C SER A 828 29.70 75.40 -21.17
N GLN A 829 28.69 74.97 -21.91
CA GLN A 829 28.87 74.24 -23.16
C GLN A 829 29.49 75.11 -24.25
N LEU A 830 29.05 76.37 -24.42
CA LEU A 830 29.63 77.32 -25.39
C LEU A 830 31.11 77.63 -25.12
N LEU A 831 31.51 77.74 -23.85
CA LEU A 831 32.91 77.92 -23.47
C LEU A 831 33.75 76.66 -23.74
N ASN A 832 33.20 75.47 -23.51
CA ASN A 832 33.93 74.23 -23.77
C ASN A 832 34.11 73.96 -25.27
N VAL A 833 33.09 74.24 -26.08
CA VAL A 833 33.16 74.10 -27.54
C VAL A 833 34.13 75.10 -28.15
N SER A 834 34.14 76.35 -27.66
CA SER A 834 35.07 77.37 -28.16
C SER A 834 36.54 77.07 -27.79
N ARG A 835 36.79 76.36 -26.67
CA ARG A 835 38.12 75.86 -26.30
C ARG A 835 38.69 74.83 -27.28
N GLY A 836 37.83 73.99 -27.86
CA GLY A 836 38.22 73.00 -28.87
C GLY A 836 38.56 73.59 -30.24
N ALA A 837 38.12 74.83 -30.52
CA ALA A 837 38.33 75.51 -31.81
C ALA A 837 39.61 76.36 -31.89
N GLY A 838 40.36 76.50 -30.78
CA GLY A 838 41.61 77.26 -30.69
C GLY A 838 41.52 78.46 -29.73
N GLU A 839 42.65 78.86 -29.14
CA GLU A 839 42.71 79.89 -28.08
C GLU A 839 42.17 81.26 -28.52
N GLU A 840 42.28 81.62 -29.81
CA GLU A 840 41.74 82.88 -30.34
C GLU A 840 40.21 82.90 -30.36
N VAL A 841 39.56 81.79 -30.74
CA VAL A 841 38.10 81.67 -30.78
C VAL A 841 37.52 81.58 -29.37
N TYR A 842 38.20 80.88 -28.47
CA TYR A 842 37.83 80.85 -27.05
C TYR A 842 37.84 82.25 -26.44
N ASN A 843 38.87 83.06 -26.73
CA ASN A 843 38.97 84.42 -26.21
C ASN A 843 37.89 85.34 -26.81
N VAL A 844 37.57 85.24 -28.10
CA VAL A 844 36.48 86.02 -28.72
C VAL A 844 35.10 85.65 -28.15
N VAL A 845 34.83 84.36 -27.95
CA VAL A 845 33.54 83.88 -27.38
C VAL A 845 33.44 84.24 -25.90
N LYS A 846 34.54 84.12 -25.15
CA LYS A 846 34.61 84.58 -23.75
C LYS A 846 34.39 86.08 -23.66
N ASP A 847 35.01 86.87 -24.53
CA ASP A 847 34.87 88.33 -24.56
C ASP A 847 33.44 88.75 -24.93
N LEU A 848 32.80 88.10 -25.91
CA LEU A 848 31.39 88.32 -26.26
C LEU A 848 30.42 87.97 -25.12
N LEU A 849 30.65 86.85 -24.41
CA LEU A 849 29.84 86.46 -23.26
C LEU A 849 30.01 87.43 -22.08
N THR A 850 31.23 87.94 -21.84
CA THR A 850 31.47 89.00 -20.85
C THR A 850 30.88 90.36 -21.25
N ALA A 851 30.89 90.70 -22.54
CA ALA A 851 30.28 91.94 -23.06
C ALA A 851 28.75 91.95 -22.87
N HIS A 852 28.11 90.78 -22.94
CA HIS A 852 26.66 90.61 -22.74
C HIS A 852 26.24 90.31 -21.28
N HIS A 853 27.14 90.50 -20.31
CA HIS A 853 26.86 90.42 -18.86
C HIS A 853 26.36 89.05 -18.38
N VAL A 854 26.82 87.98 -19.04
CA VAL A 854 26.48 86.60 -18.65
C VAL A 854 27.52 86.10 -17.64
N PRO A 855 27.13 85.61 -16.45
CA PRO A 855 28.06 85.19 -15.41
C PRO A 855 28.86 83.95 -15.83
N LEU A 856 30.19 84.08 -15.92
CA LEU A 856 31.08 82.97 -16.27
C LEU A 856 31.63 82.33 -14.97
N HIS A 857 31.05 81.22 -14.56
CA HIS A 857 31.54 80.43 -13.43
C HIS A 857 32.71 79.55 -13.87
N THR A 858 33.94 79.91 -13.46
CA THR A 858 35.13 79.07 -13.65
C THR A 858 35.17 77.97 -12.61
N SER A 859 34.72 76.76 -12.95
CA SER A 859 35.07 75.55 -12.20
C SER A 859 36.20 74.81 -12.92
N THR A 860 37.35 74.75 -12.25
CA THR A 860 38.49 73.89 -12.55
C THR A 860 38.19 72.42 -12.12
N PRO A 861 38.97 71.43 -12.60
CA PRO A 861 38.47 70.17 -13.14
C PRO A 861 38.51 68.99 -12.17
N ALA A 862 37.76 67.92 -12.48
CA ALA A 862 38.08 66.56 -12.04
C ALA A 862 37.60 65.54 -13.08
N SER A 863 38.58 64.81 -13.64
CA SER A 863 38.53 63.61 -14.51
C SER A 863 37.71 63.67 -15.79
#